data_AF-A0A952SLS0-F1
#
_entry.id   AF-A0A952SLS0-F1
#
_cell.length_a   1.000
_cell.length_b   1.000
_cell.length_c   1.000
_cell.angle_alpha   90.00
_cell.angle_beta   90.00
_cell.angle_gamma   90.00
#
_symmetry.space_group_name_H-M   'P 1'
#
loop_
_entity.id
_entity.type
_entity.pdbx_description
1 polymer ?
#
loop_
_entity_poly.entity_id
_entity_poly.type
_entity_poly.pdbx_seq_one_letter_code
_entity_poly.pdbx_strand_id
1 'polypeptide(L)'
;MLQRLILVMALMLASTVRADIIYIRDLELAGQATVTASAWDIGHKDALFDRDWNNIYRSASINPAIITVEFTQQRAVGAMRALVAASPHNITIEAANSLADLNAQTGTWVRVLNAHRVEDSIMGWAEWNDAPVTRRVWRFIVQRLERDDFVHIRELELQSPEPTEEVVINGQTVRINTIELSPTGTREIPVGNSIQYTAEASLSYGPVRYDVTSIADWSATNQNVATVADGLATAVGVGSTGILAQIGVVQAQTTLNVRAVRPVDLNVGFIHRSPEYERFRINFNGDQRIQTQYLNQQKWPAPGELVTWTGHVFNKGDVPAYDVPFEWRFNGVVVNTGIIPVMQPGERMLLTYQRPWPADAVQTIDINPGAEVYQSPKYQRAIGNHTIELTLDPENTVEESSLLNNTRKDYINAIQFHFYIDQHTYDDFSIRPNFIETYSPEDWAQLQMLALQRKLWISGGRQRFRLAMLEVVPDGTLDPGGTHEPIGNVTWTTDGVWGFDWPVWYIQAFIKKVDHALVHELAHQVGLIDIYNYDVATQNMLIRHNGQLVAGTALMPLVSPWNVAYGNERYFYFNGVARIDATGRGAMANTGARFFSRGSVAGMNRNLGLRRGFYGDYLGAIPQGPISIKLRNFDGSPVANAALRIFQRERNAIVPNTPKFSGTTNAQGQWTFPNVTLPGWNGGMNVNNPWSSRENNNTFNAPDPVGRNALLVLEAVWTEGVQQVVEYHFLEVDDVNIAFAAGQQDQYTFDIMTHRSRQSNALPTLGFTSADTVTVAEGGMFSMRVLASDANGDPITLRATPIENGTFNPEDGRFEFNPDSLQVTSANGYSEPHHVLFTADDGKFRTTRTLVIHVPDTLGFAILHAVLPDEPLPCLADINADGILDFFDVQAFLHAYSTQNPVADFNGDGILDFFDVQTYLNAYSAGCP
;
A
#
# COMPACT_ATOMS: atom_id res chain seq x y z
N MET A 1 -39.54 27.54 37.54
CA MET A 1 -39.10 26.27 36.88
C MET A 1 -40.10 25.72 35.85
N LEU A 2 -41.30 26.27 35.67
CA LEU A 2 -42.27 25.78 34.66
C LEU A 2 -42.44 26.68 33.40
N GLN A 3 -41.79 27.84 33.34
CA GLN A 3 -41.85 28.76 32.18
C GLN A 3 -40.63 28.68 31.24
N ARG A 4 -39.59 27.90 31.59
CA ARG A 4 -38.41 27.66 30.74
C ARG A 4 -38.47 26.37 29.93
N LEU A 5 -39.46 25.50 30.15
CA LEU A 5 -39.66 24.27 29.35
C LEU A 5 -40.46 24.50 28.05
N ILE A 6 -41.18 25.62 27.93
CA ILE A 6 -42.07 25.86 26.78
C ILE A 6 -41.32 26.55 25.61
N LEU A 7 -40.18 27.21 25.86
CA LEU A 7 -39.41 27.86 24.80
C LEU A 7 -38.36 26.93 24.14
N VAL A 8 -37.99 25.83 24.80
CA VAL A 8 -36.99 24.87 24.28
C VAL A 8 -37.66 23.70 23.51
N MET A 9 -38.93 23.40 23.75
CA MET A 9 -39.70 22.45 22.92
C MET A 9 -40.30 23.07 21.65
N ALA A 10 -40.28 24.40 21.50
CA ALA A 10 -40.79 25.08 20.30
C ALA A 10 -39.76 25.20 19.17
N LEU A 11 -38.48 24.85 19.40
CA LEU A 11 -37.41 24.93 18.39
C LEU A 11 -36.98 23.56 17.81
N MET A 12 -37.71 22.47 18.09
CA MET A 12 -37.42 21.13 17.52
C MET A 12 -38.52 20.58 16.60
N LEU A 13 -39.49 21.39 16.20
CA LEU A 13 -40.51 21.02 15.21
C LEU A 13 -40.84 22.21 14.29
N ALA A 14 -39.83 22.76 13.64
CA ALA A 14 -40.02 23.29 12.29
C ALA A 14 -39.51 22.23 11.33
N SER A 15 -40.28 21.14 11.17
CA SER A 15 -40.18 20.38 9.94
C SER A 15 -40.48 21.38 8.83
N THR A 16 -39.46 21.74 8.04
CA THR A 16 -39.67 22.36 6.73
C THR A 16 -40.75 21.54 6.05
N VAL A 17 -41.92 22.14 5.79
CA VAL A 17 -43.01 21.47 5.08
C VAL A 17 -42.46 21.20 3.68
N ARG A 18 -41.94 19.99 3.45
CA ARG A 18 -41.55 19.54 2.11
C ARG A 18 -42.82 19.27 1.30
N ALA A 19 -42.71 19.26 -0.03
CA ALA A 19 -43.80 18.76 -0.86
C ALA A 19 -44.20 17.35 -0.39
N ASP A 20 -45.48 17.17 -0.10
CA ASP A 20 -46.04 15.87 0.25
C ASP A 20 -46.49 15.15 -1.03
N ILE A 21 -46.13 13.88 -1.15
CA ILE A 21 -46.66 13.02 -2.22
C ILE A 21 -48.19 13.00 -2.09
N ILE A 22 -48.88 13.33 -3.19
CA ILE A 22 -50.31 13.15 -3.28
C ILE A 22 -50.56 11.66 -3.50
N TYR A 23 -50.98 10.96 -2.45
CA TYR A 23 -51.22 9.51 -2.48
C TYR A 23 -52.47 9.17 -3.30
N ILE A 24 -52.33 9.22 -4.63
CA ILE A 24 -53.42 9.04 -5.60
C ILE A 24 -54.12 7.69 -5.41
N ARG A 25 -53.37 6.62 -5.12
CA ARG A 25 -53.96 5.30 -4.86
C ARG A 25 -54.81 5.26 -3.59
N ASP A 26 -54.32 5.84 -2.51
CA ASP A 26 -55.07 5.93 -1.24
C ASP A 26 -56.34 6.77 -1.42
N LEU A 27 -56.25 7.86 -2.20
CA LEU A 27 -57.40 8.68 -2.57
C LEU A 27 -58.41 7.94 -3.46
N GLU A 28 -57.94 7.10 -4.39
CA GLU A 28 -58.81 6.27 -5.23
C GLU A 28 -59.58 5.24 -4.40
N LEU A 29 -58.91 4.55 -3.48
CA LEU A 29 -59.52 3.59 -2.56
C LEU A 29 -60.53 4.24 -1.60
N ALA A 30 -60.29 5.49 -1.22
CA ALA A 30 -61.21 6.28 -0.39
C ALA A 30 -62.37 6.92 -1.19
N GLY A 31 -62.47 6.69 -2.50
CA GLY A 31 -63.49 7.29 -3.38
C GLY A 31 -63.31 8.80 -3.60
N GLN A 32 -62.10 9.32 -3.38
CA GLN A 32 -61.74 10.74 -3.52
C GLN A 32 -60.96 11.04 -4.82
N ALA A 33 -60.60 10.02 -5.57
CA ALA A 33 -60.05 10.13 -6.91
C ALA A 33 -60.55 8.96 -7.79
N THR A 34 -60.49 9.14 -9.10
CA THR A 34 -60.69 8.07 -10.08
C THR A 34 -59.48 8.04 -11.00
N VAL A 35 -58.84 6.87 -11.17
CA VAL A 35 -57.74 6.70 -12.11
C VAL A 35 -58.19 5.87 -13.30
N THR A 36 -57.97 6.40 -14.49
CA THR A 36 -58.11 5.69 -15.77
C THR A 36 -56.76 5.60 -16.46
N ALA A 37 -56.53 4.52 -17.17
CA ALA A 37 -55.31 4.29 -17.94
C ALA A 37 -55.66 3.66 -19.29
N SER A 38 -54.79 3.82 -20.28
CA SER A 38 -54.82 3.00 -21.50
C SER A 38 -54.89 1.51 -21.16
N ALA A 39 -55.43 0.69 -22.07
CA ALA A 39 -55.47 -0.76 -21.87
C ALA A 39 -54.06 -1.31 -21.60
N TRP A 40 -53.95 -2.32 -20.74
CA TRP A 40 -52.69 -2.94 -20.32
C TRP A 40 -52.71 -4.44 -20.58
N ASP A 41 -51.54 -5.04 -20.75
CA ASP A 41 -51.36 -6.48 -20.98
C ASP A 41 -50.50 -7.17 -19.90
N ILE A 42 -49.63 -6.43 -19.21
CA ILE A 42 -48.89 -6.87 -18.02
C ILE A 42 -49.09 -5.88 -16.88
N GLY A 43 -49.29 -6.44 -15.69
CA GLY A 43 -49.53 -5.69 -14.47
C GLY A 43 -50.95 -5.15 -14.36
N HIS A 44 -51.10 -3.99 -13.71
CA HIS A 44 -52.40 -3.36 -13.48
C HIS A 44 -52.27 -1.84 -13.33
N LYS A 45 -53.34 -1.07 -13.61
CA LYS A 45 -53.34 0.40 -13.45
C LYS A 45 -52.99 0.86 -12.03
N ASP A 46 -53.21 -0.01 -11.04
CA ASP A 46 -53.01 0.32 -9.63
C ASP A 46 -51.52 0.42 -9.29
N ALA A 47 -50.65 -0.22 -10.07
CA ALA A 47 -49.19 -0.12 -9.95
C ALA A 47 -48.65 1.27 -10.34
N LEU A 48 -49.46 2.13 -10.95
CA LEU A 48 -49.01 3.46 -11.38
C LEU A 48 -48.77 4.42 -10.19
N PHE A 49 -49.35 4.16 -9.02
CA PHE A 49 -49.37 5.10 -7.88
C PHE A 49 -49.31 4.36 -6.52
N ASP A 50 -48.82 3.13 -6.47
CA ASP A 50 -48.85 2.28 -5.26
C ASP A 50 -47.63 2.44 -4.34
N ARG A 51 -46.61 3.19 -4.77
CA ARG A 51 -45.32 3.41 -4.10
C ARG A 51 -44.43 2.17 -4.05
N ASP A 52 -44.75 1.11 -4.80
CA ASP A 52 -43.87 -0.05 -4.94
C ASP A 52 -43.20 -0.01 -6.31
N TRP A 53 -41.97 0.50 -6.31
CA TRP A 53 -41.16 0.69 -7.51
C TRP A 53 -40.79 -0.63 -8.22
N ASN A 54 -41.15 -1.78 -7.64
CA ASN A 54 -40.99 -3.09 -8.27
C ASN A 54 -42.19 -3.51 -9.12
N ASN A 55 -43.37 -2.93 -8.86
CA ASN A 55 -44.55 -3.20 -9.65
C ASN A 55 -44.46 -2.48 -11.00
N ILE A 56 -45.19 -3.00 -11.98
CA ILE A 56 -45.15 -2.48 -13.35
C ILE A 56 -46.54 -2.41 -13.94
N TYR A 57 -46.83 -1.29 -14.61
CA TYR A 57 -47.90 -1.15 -15.58
C TYR A 57 -47.29 -1.18 -16.98
N ARG A 58 -47.80 -2.05 -17.85
CA ARG A 58 -47.43 -2.08 -19.27
C ARG A 58 -48.63 -1.91 -20.18
N SER A 59 -48.61 -0.91 -21.05
CA SER A 59 -49.70 -0.70 -22.01
C SER A 59 -49.78 -1.84 -23.05
N ALA A 60 -50.99 -2.18 -23.48
CA ALA A 60 -51.25 -3.24 -24.45
C ALA A 60 -50.99 -2.77 -25.89
N SER A 61 -49.72 -2.60 -26.26
CA SER A 61 -49.31 -2.08 -27.59
C SER A 61 -49.89 -0.69 -27.90
N ILE A 62 -49.96 0.17 -26.88
CA ILE A 62 -50.47 1.56 -26.99
C ILE A 62 -49.35 2.52 -26.58
N ASN A 63 -48.86 3.30 -27.54
CA ASN A 63 -47.84 4.34 -27.34
C ASN A 63 -48.30 5.64 -28.04
N PRO A 64 -48.50 6.76 -27.32
CA PRO A 64 -48.30 6.94 -25.88
C PRO A 64 -49.40 6.30 -25.02
N ALA A 65 -49.04 5.88 -23.80
CA ALA A 65 -49.99 5.51 -22.77
C ALA A 65 -50.58 6.77 -22.11
N ILE A 66 -51.90 6.79 -21.96
CA ILE A 66 -52.66 7.91 -21.40
C ILE A 66 -53.19 7.50 -20.04
N ILE A 67 -52.78 8.22 -18.99
CA ILE A 67 -53.24 8.00 -17.61
C ILE A 67 -53.94 9.28 -17.18
N THR A 68 -55.21 9.20 -16.77
CA THR A 68 -55.98 10.34 -16.29
C THR A 68 -56.45 10.11 -14.86
N VAL A 69 -56.14 11.06 -13.98
CA VAL A 69 -56.54 11.11 -12.58
C VAL A 69 -57.57 12.24 -12.42
N GLU A 70 -58.77 11.90 -11.95
CA GLU A 70 -59.82 12.87 -11.61
C GLU A 70 -60.05 12.86 -10.10
N PHE A 71 -59.68 13.95 -9.42
CA PHE A 71 -59.96 14.14 -8.00
C PHE A 71 -61.39 14.62 -7.77
N THR A 72 -61.98 14.35 -6.61
CA THR A 72 -63.28 14.92 -6.22
C THR A 72 -63.20 16.41 -5.90
N GLN A 73 -62.02 16.90 -5.52
CA GLN A 73 -61.71 18.31 -5.26
C GLN A 73 -60.47 18.73 -6.05
N GLN A 74 -60.33 20.03 -6.34
CA GLN A 74 -59.11 20.54 -6.97
C GLN A 74 -57.90 20.28 -6.06
N ARG A 75 -56.78 19.88 -6.66
CA ARG A 75 -55.50 19.69 -5.97
C ARG A 75 -54.48 20.65 -6.58
N ALA A 76 -53.75 21.34 -5.71
CA ALA A 76 -52.56 22.09 -6.11
C ALA A 76 -51.40 21.10 -6.25
N VAL A 77 -50.64 21.22 -7.33
CA VAL A 77 -49.49 20.36 -7.63
C VAL A 77 -48.34 21.25 -8.08
N GLY A 78 -47.17 21.01 -7.52
CA GLY A 78 -45.94 21.73 -7.87
C GLY A 78 -44.83 20.85 -8.43
N ALA A 79 -44.98 19.52 -8.39
CA ALA A 79 -43.96 18.58 -8.84
C ALA A 79 -44.52 17.24 -9.30
N MET A 80 -43.68 16.48 -10.03
CA MET A 80 -43.91 15.07 -10.33
C MET A 80 -42.64 14.22 -10.22
N ARG A 81 -42.85 12.93 -9.94
CA ARG A 81 -41.86 11.85 -10.11
C ARG A 81 -42.36 10.81 -11.08
N ALA A 82 -41.42 10.17 -11.76
CA ALA A 82 -41.72 8.99 -12.54
C ALA A 82 -40.54 8.02 -12.58
N LEU A 83 -40.84 6.73 -12.47
CA LEU A 83 -39.90 5.67 -12.76
C LEU A 83 -40.43 4.85 -13.92
N VAL A 84 -39.62 4.73 -14.96
CA VAL A 84 -39.94 3.97 -16.17
C VAL A 84 -38.93 2.83 -16.35
N ALA A 85 -39.26 1.86 -17.19
CA ALA A 85 -38.41 0.69 -17.40
C ALA A 85 -38.24 0.36 -18.88
N ALA A 86 -37.19 -0.40 -19.20
CA ALA A 86 -36.95 -1.03 -20.49
C ALA A 86 -36.66 -0.09 -21.68
N SER A 87 -36.71 1.24 -21.49
CA SER A 87 -36.09 2.28 -22.34
C SER A 87 -36.38 3.66 -21.74
N PRO A 88 -35.77 4.72 -22.29
CA PRO A 88 -36.17 6.10 -21.99
C PRO A 88 -37.59 6.42 -22.48
N HIS A 89 -38.27 7.31 -21.76
CA HIS A 89 -39.62 7.77 -22.05
C HIS A 89 -39.71 9.30 -22.00
N ASN A 90 -40.62 9.88 -22.78
CA ASN A 90 -41.06 11.26 -22.59
C ASN A 90 -42.39 11.29 -21.84
N ILE A 91 -42.45 12.09 -20.79
CA ILE A 91 -43.66 12.32 -19.99
C ILE A 91 -44.12 13.74 -20.21
N THR A 92 -45.41 13.88 -20.51
CA THR A 92 -46.07 15.18 -20.67
C THR A 92 -47.27 15.23 -19.74
N ILE A 93 -47.51 16.37 -19.10
CA ILE A 93 -48.61 16.54 -18.13
C ILE A 93 -49.55 17.67 -18.57
N GLU A 94 -50.84 17.36 -18.58
CA GLU A 94 -51.94 18.29 -18.83
C GLU A 94 -52.88 18.31 -17.63
N ALA A 95 -53.53 19.44 -17.37
CA ALA A 95 -54.52 19.53 -16.29
C ALA A 95 -55.68 20.47 -16.61
N ALA A 96 -56.87 20.20 -16.07
CA ALA A 96 -58.07 21.03 -16.21
C ALA A 96 -59.03 20.85 -15.02
N ASN A 97 -60.08 21.66 -14.93
CA ASN A 97 -61.10 21.54 -13.88
C ASN A 97 -62.21 20.53 -14.23
N SER A 98 -62.30 20.12 -15.48
CA SER A 98 -63.23 19.10 -15.95
C SER A 98 -62.58 18.21 -17.01
N LEU A 99 -63.06 16.96 -17.13
CA LEU A 99 -62.60 16.06 -18.19
C LEU A 99 -62.96 16.58 -19.59
N ALA A 100 -64.06 17.32 -19.72
CA ALA A 100 -64.47 17.94 -20.99
C ALA A 100 -63.45 19.00 -21.45
N ASP A 101 -63.04 19.89 -20.55
CA ASP A 101 -62.00 20.91 -20.81
C ASP A 101 -60.67 20.24 -21.17
N LEU A 102 -60.30 19.17 -20.45
CA LEU A 102 -59.06 18.41 -20.69
C LEU A 102 -59.05 17.70 -22.05
N ASN A 103 -60.20 17.19 -22.50
CA ASN A 103 -60.34 16.50 -23.79
C ASN A 103 -60.40 17.48 -24.97
N ALA A 104 -61.11 18.59 -24.81
CA ALA A 104 -61.24 19.60 -25.86
C ALA A 104 -60.01 20.54 -25.93
N GLN A 105 -59.13 20.50 -24.91
CA GLN A 105 -58.03 21.45 -24.72
C GLN A 105 -58.52 22.92 -24.72
N THR A 106 -59.63 23.16 -24.03
CA THR A 106 -60.29 24.48 -23.95
C THR A 106 -60.58 24.87 -22.52
N GLY A 107 -60.96 26.13 -22.28
CA GLY A 107 -61.44 26.59 -20.98
C GLY A 107 -60.34 26.56 -19.92
N THR A 108 -60.48 25.70 -18.92
CA THR A 108 -59.56 25.61 -17.77
C THR A 108 -58.31 24.75 -18.03
N TRP A 109 -58.18 24.21 -19.24
CA TRP A 109 -57.04 23.39 -19.66
C TRP A 109 -55.71 24.17 -19.60
N VAL A 110 -54.67 23.47 -19.16
CA VAL A 110 -53.28 23.95 -19.20
C VAL A 110 -52.33 22.79 -19.48
N ARG A 111 -51.31 23.04 -20.31
CA ARG A 111 -50.11 22.19 -20.42
C ARG A 111 -49.21 22.51 -19.23
N VAL A 112 -49.07 21.58 -18.30
CA VAL A 112 -48.29 21.77 -17.07
C VAL A 112 -46.81 21.46 -17.33
N LEU A 113 -46.54 20.35 -17.99
CA LEU A 113 -45.19 19.91 -18.32
C LEU A 113 -45.15 19.51 -19.79
N ASN A 114 -44.20 20.07 -20.54
CA ASN A 114 -43.89 19.63 -21.91
C ASN A 114 -43.20 18.25 -21.87
N ALA A 115 -42.82 17.70 -23.02
CA ALA A 115 -42.13 16.41 -23.07
C ALA A 115 -40.84 16.41 -22.23
N HIS A 116 -40.91 15.81 -21.04
CA HIS A 116 -39.80 15.65 -20.11
C HIS A 116 -39.25 14.23 -20.22
N ARG A 117 -37.95 14.11 -20.52
CA ARG A 117 -37.30 12.82 -20.73
C ARG A 117 -36.92 12.18 -19.39
N VAL A 118 -37.31 10.93 -19.22
CA VAL A 118 -36.95 10.07 -18.08
C VAL A 118 -36.16 8.87 -18.61
N GLU A 119 -34.97 8.64 -18.06
CA GLU A 119 -34.09 7.54 -18.46
C GLU A 119 -34.52 6.19 -17.85
N ASP A 120 -34.11 5.08 -18.47
CA ASP A 120 -34.47 3.73 -18.02
C ASP A 120 -33.96 3.46 -16.59
N SER A 121 -34.86 3.06 -15.70
CA SER A 121 -34.55 2.64 -14.33
C SER A 121 -33.90 3.73 -13.46
N ILE A 122 -33.96 4.99 -13.89
CA ILE A 122 -33.56 6.16 -13.12
C ILE A 122 -34.82 6.96 -12.79
N MET A 123 -34.97 7.38 -11.53
CA MET A 123 -36.09 8.20 -11.12
C MET A 123 -36.03 9.56 -11.83
N GLY A 124 -37.00 9.83 -12.70
CA GLY A 124 -37.21 11.11 -13.34
C GLY A 124 -37.99 12.04 -12.43
N TRP A 125 -37.65 13.33 -12.49
CA TRP A 125 -38.19 14.33 -11.59
C TRP A 125 -38.35 15.66 -12.31
N ALA A 126 -39.49 16.32 -12.14
CA ALA A 126 -39.76 17.64 -12.70
C ALA A 126 -40.62 18.49 -11.76
N GLU A 127 -40.28 19.76 -11.63
CA GLU A 127 -40.99 20.73 -10.79
C GLU A 127 -41.42 21.98 -11.53
N TRP A 128 -42.45 22.60 -10.98
CA TRP A 128 -43.05 23.88 -11.38
C TRP A 128 -43.59 24.62 -10.15
N ASN A 129 -42.87 24.54 -9.02
CA ASN A 129 -43.23 25.21 -7.76
C ASN A 129 -43.34 26.74 -7.87
N ASP A 130 -42.72 27.35 -8.89
CA ASP A 130 -42.87 28.79 -9.20
C ASP A 130 -44.27 29.19 -9.62
N ALA A 131 -44.96 28.29 -10.31
CA ALA A 131 -46.31 28.48 -10.80
C ALA A 131 -47.14 27.20 -10.60
N PRO A 132 -47.45 26.84 -9.33
CA PRO A 132 -48.16 25.61 -9.05
C PRO A 132 -49.52 25.60 -9.72
N VAL A 133 -49.89 24.45 -10.28
CA VAL A 133 -51.13 24.32 -11.01
C VAL A 133 -52.18 23.67 -10.10
N THR A 134 -53.28 24.38 -9.86
CA THR A 134 -54.42 23.88 -9.09
C THR A 134 -55.54 23.45 -10.02
N ARG A 135 -55.76 22.14 -10.15
CA ARG A 135 -56.73 21.55 -11.06
C ARG A 135 -57.34 20.27 -10.49
N ARG A 136 -58.50 19.90 -11.02
CA ARG A 136 -59.24 18.70 -10.59
C ARG A 136 -58.85 17.45 -11.37
N VAL A 137 -58.56 17.59 -12.66
CA VAL A 137 -58.27 16.50 -13.57
C VAL A 137 -56.85 16.66 -14.11
N TRP A 138 -56.06 15.58 -14.05
CA TRP A 138 -54.65 15.52 -14.43
C TRP A 138 -54.44 14.38 -15.41
N ARG A 139 -53.70 14.61 -16.49
CA ARG A 139 -53.36 13.59 -17.48
C ARG A 139 -51.86 13.51 -17.69
N PHE A 140 -51.32 12.30 -17.50
CA PHE A 140 -50.01 11.91 -17.97
C PHE A 140 -50.13 11.33 -19.38
N ILE A 141 -49.28 11.80 -20.28
CA ILE A 141 -49.06 11.25 -21.61
C ILE A 141 -47.64 10.72 -21.60
N VAL A 142 -47.50 9.40 -21.52
CA VAL A 142 -46.19 8.74 -21.38
C VAL A 142 -45.88 8.05 -22.71
N GLN A 143 -44.91 8.61 -23.43
CA GLN A 143 -44.46 8.12 -24.72
C GLN A 143 -43.16 7.36 -24.55
N ARG A 144 -43.13 6.10 -24.97
CA ARG A 144 -41.89 5.34 -25.08
C ARG A 144 -41.14 5.78 -26.34
N LEU A 145 -39.85 6.06 -26.22
CA LEU A 145 -39.07 6.67 -27.31
C LEU A 145 -38.39 5.65 -28.22
N GLU A 146 -38.20 4.43 -27.71
CA GLU A 146 -37.41 3.40 -28.38
C GLU A 146 -38.11 2.05 -28.26
N ARG A 147 -37.80 1.16 -29.22
CA ARG A 147 -38.27 -0.24 -29.30
C ARG A 147 -39.73 -0.36 -29.78
N ASP A 148 -40.59 -0.96 -28.97
CA ASP A 148 -41.95 -1.37 -29.32
C ASP A 148 -43.00 -0.40 -28.74
N ASP A 149 -44.27 -0.63 -29.06
CA ASP A 149 -45.38 0.23 -28.64
C ASP A 149 -45.92 -0.09 -27.23
N PHE A 150 -45.18 -0.85 -26.42
CA PHE A 150 -45.55 -1.16 -25.04
C PHE A 150 -44.84 -0.17 -24.11
N VAL A 151 -45.61 0.72 -23.48
CA VAL A 151 -45.10 1.73 -22.53
C VAL A 151 -44.98 1.10 -21.15
N HIS A 152 -43.80 1.18 -20.53
CA HIS A 152 -43.48 0.50 -19.27
C HIS A 152 -43.27 1.52 -18.15
N ILE A 153 -44.20 1.54 -17.19
CA ILE A 153 -44.23 2.50 -16.09
C ILE A 153 -44.17 1.72 -14.78
N ARG A 154 -43.22 2.05 -13.92
CA ARG A 154 -43.12 1.48 -12.57
C ARG A 154 -43.83 2.34 -11.53
N GLU A 155 -43.68 3.65 -11.60
CA GLU A 155 -44.31 4.58 -10.66
C GLU A 155 -44.53 5.95 -11.33
N LEU A 156 -45.64 6.61 -11.01
CA LEU A 156 -45.90 8.03 -11.25
C LEU A 156 -46.31 8.68 -9.94
N GLU A 157 -45.90 9.93 -9.73
CA GLU A 157 -46.32 10.69 -8.56
C GLU A 157 -46.60 12.14 -8.92
N LEU A 158 -47.60 12.73 -8.24
CA LEU A 158 -47.77 14.18 -8.16
C LEU A 158 -47.51 14.60 -6.72
N GLN A 159 -46.89 15.76 -6.52
CA GLN A 159 -46.61 16.27 -5.17
C GLN A 159 -47.25 17.64 -4.98
N SER A 160 -47.70 17.91 -3.75
CA SER A 160 -48.16 19.25 -3.40
C SER A 160 -47.05 20.27 -3.61
N PRO A 161 -47.36 21.55 -3.82
CA PRO A 161 -46.34 22.56 -4.05
C PRO A 161 -45.47 22.74 -2.81
N GLU A 162 -44.16 22.90 -2.99
CA GLU A 162 -43.27 23.30 -1.90
C GLU A 162 -43.56 24.76 -1.52
N PRO A 163 -43.60 25.11 -0.22
CA PRO A 163 -43.66 26.49 0.20
C PRO A 163 -42.41 27.22 -0.31
N THR A 164 -42.62 28.35 -0.99
CA THR A 164 -41.55 29.23 -1.46
C THR A 164 -41.55 30.51 -0.64
N GLU A 165 -40.37 31.07 -0.42
CA GLU A 165 -40.17 32.39 0.17
C GLU A 165 -39.85 33.41 -0.93
N GLU A 166 -40.52 34.56 -0.89
CA GLU A 166 -40.23 35.67 -1.80
C GLU A 166 -39.13 36.57 -1.20
N VAL A 167 -38.03 36.71 -1.93
CA VAL A 167 -36.84 37.44 -1.49
C VAL A 167 -36.48 38.47 -2.55
N VAL A 168 -36.05 39.66 -2.13
CA VAL A 168 -35.59 40.69 -3.05
C VAL A 168 -34.07 40.60 -3.19
N ILE A 169 -33.60 40.23 -4.38
CA ILE A 169 -32.18 40.12 -4.71
C ILE A 169 -31.89 41.09 -5.86
N ASN A 170 -30.95 42.02 -5.66
CA ASN A 170 -30.60 43.05 -6.63
C ASN A 170 -31.81 43.87 -7.17
N GLY A 171 -32.82 44.08 -6.33
CA GLY A 171 -34.05 44.81 -6.69
C GLY A 171 -35.09 43.98 -7.46
N GLN A 172 -34.87 42.68 -7.66
CA GLN A 172 -35.83 41.75 -8.25
C GLN A 172 -36.41 40.83 -7.17
N THR A 173 -37.74 40.67 -7.16
CA THR A 173 -38.39 39.64 -6.34
C THR A 173 -38.18 38.27 -6.98
N VAL A 174 -37.53 37.37 -6.26
CA VAL A 174 -37.30 35.97 -6.64
C VAL A 174 -37.91 35.05 -5.60
N ARG A 175 -38.25 33.82 -6.00
CA ARG A 175 -38.75 32.77 -5.10
C ARG A 175 -37.64 31.77 -4.81
N ILE A 176 -37.55 31.31 -3.57
CA ILE A 176 -36.60 30.29 -3.13
C ILE A 176 -37.28 29.26 -2.22
N ASN A 177 -36.77 28.04 -2.18
CA ASN A 177 -37.17 26.99 -1.22
C ASN A 177 -35.97 26.14 -0.76
N THR A 178 -34.76 26.43 -1.26
CA THR A 178 -33.51 25.78 -0.89
C THR A 178 -32.42 26.82 -0.60
N ILE A 179 -31.57 26.52 0.37
CA ILE A 179 -30.28 27.19 0.60
C ILE A 179 -29.21 26.09 0.67
N GLU A 180 -28.06 26.34 0.06
CA GLU A 180 -26.87 25.50 0.13
C GLU A 180 -25.71 26.33 0.70
N LEU A 181 -24.91 25.74 1.60
CA LEU A 181 -23.75 26.39 2.19
C LEU A 181 -22.47 25.90 1.55
N SER A 182 -21.54 26.82 1.28
CA SER A 182 -20.17 26.52 0.87
C SER A 182 -19.17 27.18 1.83
N PRO A 183 -18.07 26.54 2.23
CA PRO A 183 -17.68 25.17 1.88
C PRO A 183 -18.62 24.12 2.51
N THR A 184 -18.86 23.04 1.77
CA THR A 184 -19.68 21.91 2.24
C THR A 184 -18.90 21.05 3.24
N GLY A 185 -19.63 20.23 4.00
CA GLY A 185 -19.07 19.27 4.96
C GLY A 185 -18.63 19.88 6.29
N THR A 186 -18.24 19.01 7.23
CA THR A 186 -17.72 19.43 8.53
C THR A 186 -16.36 20.09 8.36
N ARG A 187 -16.17 21.26 8.97
CA ARG A 187 -14.88 21.96 9.03
C ARG A 187 -14.33 21.94 10.44
N GLU A 188 -13.01 22.03 10.57
CA GLU A 188 -12.34 22.12 11.87
C GLU A 188 -11.34 23.28 11.87
N ILE A 189 -11.45 24.18 12.85
CA ILE A 189 -10.53 25.32 13.02
C ILE A 189 -10.14 25.49 14.50
N PRO A 190 -8.98 26.07 14.82
CA PRO A 190 -8.63 26.39 16.20
C PRO A 190 -9.44 27.58 16.75
N VAL A 191 -9.57 27.65 18.08
CA VAL A 191 -10.11 28.82 18.78
C VAL A 191 -9.39 30.09 18.34
N GLY A 192 -10.16 31.15 18.07
CA GLY A 192 -9.64 32.46 17.63
C GLY A 192 -9.58 32.64 16.11
N ASN A 193 -9.65 31.55 15.33
CA ASN A 193 -9.68 31.64 13.87
C ASN A 193 -11.12 31.79 13.33
N SER A 194 -11.22 32.19 12.07
CA SER A 194 -12.50 32.33 11.37
C SER A 194 -12.49 31.62 10.03
N ILE A 195 -13.66 31.20 9.56
CA ILE A 195 -13.91 30.63 8.24
C ILE A 195 -15.12 31.32 7.62
N GLN A 196 -15.03 31.66 6.33
CA GLN A 196 -16.13 32.25 5.57
C GLN A 196 -16.99 31.15 4.98
N TYR A 197 -18.28 31.17 5.30
CA TYR A 197 -19.31 30.44 4.57
C TYR A 197 -20.03 31.39 3.62
N THR A 198 -20.43 30.88 2.46
CA THR A 198 -21.40 31.53 1.56
C THR A 198 -22.70 30.74 1.56
N ALA A 199 -23.80 31.43 1.31
CA ALA A 199 -25.12 30.83 1.18
C ALA A 199 -25.65 31.10 -0.22
N GLU A 200 -25.93 30.05 -0.98
CA GLU A 200 -26.60 30.14 -2.27
C GLU A 200 -28.02 29.63 -2.15
N ALA A 201 -29.00 30.46 -2.51
CA ALA A 201 -30.39 30.07 -2.54
C ALA A 201 -30.83 29.71 -3.96
N SER A 202 -31.76 28.78 -4.05
CA SER A 202 -32.43 28.45 -5.30
C SER A 202 -33.85 27.99 -5.07
N LEU A 203 -34.57 27.87 -6.18
CA LEU A 203 -35.64 26.90 -6.25
C LEU A 203 -35.03 25.53 -6.41
N SER A 204 -35.56 24.54 -5.71
CA SER A 204 -35.25 23.13 -5.83
C SER A 204 -35.00 22.81 -7.31
N TYR A 205 -33.74 22.51 -7.64
CA TYR A 205 -33.24 22.10 -8.98
C TYR A 205 -33.56 23.04 -10.16
N GLY A 206 -33.92 24.31 -9.90
CA GLY A 206 -33.87 25.37 -10.91
C GLY A 206 -32.43 25.61 -11.36
N PRO A 207 -32.15 26.05 -12.59
CA PRO A 207 -30.77 26.29 -13.05
C PRO A 207 -30.19 27.59 -12.49
N VAL A 208 -31.02 28.44 -11.88
CA VAL A 208 -30.61 29.74 -11.35
C VAL A 208 -30.24 29.58 -9.88
N ARG A 209 -29.06 30.07 -9.52
CA ARG A 209 -28.55 30.19 -8.14
C ARG A 209 -28.45 31.67 -7.81
N TYR A 210 -28.82 32.04 -6.60
CA TYR A 210 -28.70 33.39 -6.09
C TYR A 210 -27.78 33.39 -4.87
N ASP A 211 -26.72 34.19 -4.89
CA ASP A 211 -25.94 34.45 -3.68
C ASP A 211 -26.81 35.25 -2.70
N VAL A 212 -27.07 34.65 -1.55
CA VAL A 212 -27.86 35.24 -0.47
C VAL A 212 -27.04 35.44 0.81
N THR A 213 -25.71 35.34 0.74
CA THR A 213 -24.82 35.41 1.90
C THR A 213 -25.05 36.65 2.76
N SER A 214 -25.26 37.80 2.13
CA SER A 214 -25.45 39.10 2.82
C SER A 214 -26.88 39.37 3.29
N ILE A 215 -27.85 38.57 2.87
CA ILE A 215 -29.28 38.75 3.22
C ILE A 215 -29.83 37.62 4.09
N ALA A 216 -29.10 36.51 4.21
CA ALA A 216 -29.45 35.43 5.11
C ALA A 216 -29.20 35.81 6.57
N ASP A 217 -30.10 35.39 7.45
CA ASP A 217 -29.92 35.44 8.89
C ASP A 217 -28.97 34.31 9.31
N TRP A 218 -27.79 34.70 9.79
CA TRP A 218 -26.76 33.75 10.23
C TRP A 218 -26.83 33.49 11.75
N SER A 219 -26.72 32.24 12.15
CA SER A 219 -26.60 31.86 13.57
C SER A 219 -25.78 30.60 13.79
N ALA A 220 -25.26 30.44 15.00
CA ALA A 220 -24.60 29.21 15.44
C ALA A 220 -25.45 28.51 16.50
N THR A 221 -25.59 27.18 16.43
CA THR A 221 -26.37 26.43 17.44
C THR A 221 -25.79 26.54 18.85
N ASN A 222 -24.48 26.78 18.97
CA ASN A 222 -23.79 27.01 20.23
C ASN A 222 -22.82 28.20 20.13
N GLN A 223 -23.25 29.36 20.59
CA GLN A 223 -22.46 30.60 20.58
C GLN A 223 -21.22 30.57 21.48
N ASN A 224 -21.15 29.63 22.45
CA ASN A 224 -19.93 29.44 23.25
C ASN A 224 -18.83 28.73 22.45
N VAL A 225 -19.17 28.09 21.33
CA VAL A 225 -18.24 27.38 20.44
C VAL A 225 -17.86 28.25 19.25
N ALA A 226 -18.81 28.88 18.56
CA ALA A 226 -18.53 29.83 17.49
C ALA A 226 -19.63 30.90 17.37
N THR A 227 -19.27 32.09 16.90
CA THR A 227 -20.21 33.14 16.46
C THR A 227 -20.17 33.26 14.95
N VAL A 228 -21.25 33.69 14.29
CA VAL A 228 -21.27 33.90 12.83
C VAL A 228 -22.01 35.19 12.49
N ALA A 229 -21.46 35.96 11.56
CA ALA A 229 -22.07 37.16 11.00
C ALA A 229 -21.71 37.27 9.52
N ASP A 230 -22.69 37.53 8.64
CA ASP A 230 -22.51 37.60 7.18
C ASP A 230 -21.72 36.41 6.61
N GLY A 231 -21.98 35.21 7.14
CA GLY A 231 -21.30 33.96 6.80
C GLY A 231 -19.90 33.79 7.42
N LEU A 232 -19.31 34.81 8.03
CA LEU A 232 -18.02 34.70 8.70
C LEU A 232 -18.17 34.07 10.09
N ALA A 233 -17.92 32.77 10.18
CA ALA A 233 -17.93 32.04 11.44
C ALA A 233 -16.58 32.22 12.15
N THR A 234 -16.59 32.64 13.42
CA THR A 234 -15.41 32.86 14.27
C THR A 234 -15.46 31.91 15.46
N ALA A 235 -14.39 31.14 15.66
CA ALA A 235 -14.26 30.17 16.73
C ALA A 235 -14.00 30.83 18.09
N VAL A 236 -14.82 30.48 19.08
CA VAL A 236 -14.81 31.06 20.44
C VAL A 236 -14.34 30.05 21.48
N GLY A 237 -14.75 28.78 21.38
CA GLY A 237 -14.45 27.76 22.38
C GLY A 237 -14.45 26.35 21.81
N VAL A 238 -13.66 25.45 22.42
CA VAL A 238 -13.53 24.05 21.98
C VAL A 238 -14.88 23.34 22.01
N GLY A 239 -15.24 22.64 20.94
CA GLY A 239 -16.49 21.90 20.82
C GLY A 239 -16.95 21.73 19.38
N SER A 240 -18.22 21.36 19.20
CA SER A 240 -18.87 21.27 17.89
C SER A 240 -20.14 22.10 17.88
N THR A 241 -20.39 22.82 16.79
CA THR A 241 -21.59 23.66 16.61
C THR A 241 -22.07 23.58 15.17
N GLY A 242 -23.39 23.73 14.96
CA GLY A 242 -23.95 23.98 13.64
C GLY A 242 -23.80 25.44 13.27
N ILE A 243 -23.47 25.74 12.01
CA ILE A 243 -23.55 27.06 11.39
C ILE A 243 -24.77 27.06 10.47
N LEU A 244 -25.72 27.96 10.74
CA LEU A 244 -26.98 28.07 10.01
C LEU A 244 -27.04 29.37 9.22
N ALA A 245 -27.59 29.27 8.01
CA ALA A 245 -28.10 30.42 7.26
C ALA A 245 -29.61 30.22 7.02
N GLN A 246 -30.40 31.25 7.27
CA GLN A 246 -31.86 31.20 7.17
C GLN A 246 -32.41 32.41 6.42
N ILE A 247 -33.45 32.19 5.60
CA ILE A 247 -34.28 33.25 5.03
C ILE A 247 -35.74 32.81 5.15
N GLY A 248 -36.52 33.51 5.99
CA GLY A 248 -37.90 33.12 6.28
C GLY A 248 -37.96 31.70 6.85
N VAL A 249 -38.69 30.79 6.21
CA VAL A 249 -38.76 29.37 6.59
C VAL A 249 -37.69 28.47 5.95
N VAL A 250 -36.91 28.99 5.00
CA VAL A 250 -35.87 28.23 4.28
C VAL A 250 -34.56 28.35 5.06
N GLN A 251 -33.91 27.23 5.34
CA GLN A 251 -32.64 27.22 6.09
C GLN A 251 -31.70 26.12 5.59
N ALA A 252 -30.40 26.35 5.81
CA ALA A 252 -29.34 25.36 5.63
C ALA A 252 -28.43 25.34 6.86
N GLN A 253 -27.83 24.19 7.13
CA GLN A 253 -26.89 24.02 8.24
C GLN A 253 -25.68 23.19 7.81
N THR A 254 -24.49 23.56 8.29
CA THR A 254 -23.27 22.74 8.29
C THR A 254 -22.67 22.65 9.68
N THR A 255 -21.69 21.75 9.90
CA THR A 255 -21.03 21.56 11.21
C THR A 255 -19.65 22.21 11.22
N LEU A 256 -19.35 22.95 12.28
CA LEU A 256 -18.03 23.48 12.59
C LEU A 256 -17.53 22.87 13.89
N ASN A 257 -16.42 22.15 13.82
CA ASN A 257 -15.64 21.72 14.96
C ASN A 257 -14.62 22.79 15.31
N VAL A 258 -14.49 23.09 16.60
CA VAL A 258 -13.50 24.01 17.13
C VAL A 258 -12.58 23.24 18.07
N ARG A 259 -11.28 23.32 17.81
CA ARG A 259 -10.24 22.66 18.60
C ARG A 259 -9.36 23.68 19.33
N ALA A 260 -8.53 23.22 20.25
CA ALA A 260 -7.51 24.07 20.87
C ALA A 260 -6.47 24.54 19.83
N VAL A 261 -5.88 25.71 20.09
CA VAL A 261 -4.71 26.22 19.37
C VAL A 261 -3.52 25.29 19.66
N ARG A 262 -2.86 24.80 18.61
CA ARG A 262 -1.62 24.03 18.71
C ARG A 262 -0.45 25.02 18.89
N PRO A 263 0.49 24.74 19.82
CA PRO A 263 1.75 25.45 19.91
C PRO A 263 2.55 25.39 18.60
N VAL A 264 3.68 26.09 18.54
CA VAL A 264 4.64 25.93 17.44
C VAL A 264 4.99 24.43 17.30
N ASP A 265 5.13 23.96 16.07
CA ASP A 265 5.61 22.60 15.74
C ASP A 265 6.57 22.76 14.57
N LEU A 266 7.86 22.95 14.87
CA LEU A 266 8.87 23.11 13.85
C LEU A 266 9.13 21.75 13.20
N ASN A 267 9.32 21.72 11.89
CA ASN A 267 9.52 20.46 11.19
C ASN A 267 10.49 20.60 10.03
N VAL A 268 11.52 19.76 10.00
CA VAL A 268 12.34 19.52 8.81
C VAL A 268 11.78 18.30 8.07
N GLY A 269 10.87 18.53 7.13
CA GLY A 269 10.17 17.44 6.45
C GLY A 269 11.09 16.57 5.61
N PHE A 270 11.90 17.15 4.72
CA PHE A 270 12.83 16.41 3.86
C PHE A 270 13.92 17.32 3.24
N ILE A 271 15.00 16.69 2.75
CA ILE A 271 16.13 17.37 2.11
C ILE A 271 16.22 16.96 0.64
N HIS A 272 15.85 17.88 -0.25
CA HIS A 272 15.98 17.74 -1.70
C HIS A 272 17.42 18.01 -2.17
N ARG A 273 17.82 17.41 -3.30
CA ARG A 273 19.16 17.59 -3.89
C ARG A 273 19.06 17.91 -5.39
N SER A 274 19.71 18.98 -5.84
CA SER A 274 19.88 19.30 -7.26
C SER A 274 21.37 19.44 -7.65
N PRO A 275 21.76 19.12 -8.90
CA PRO A 275 20.93 18.62 -10.00
C PRO A 275 20.54 17.14 -9.81
N GLU A 276 19.39 16.73 -10.33
CA GLU A 276 18.95 15.33 -10.26
C GLU A 276 19.40 14.52 -11.47
N TYR A 277 19.48 13.20 -11.30
CA TYR A 277 19.93 12.27 -12.33
C TYR A 277 18.91 11.15 -12.51
N GLU A 278 18.63 10.76 -13.74
CA GLU A 278 17.65 9.71 -14.01
C GLU A 278 18.11 8.34 -13.51
N ARG A 279 17.18 7.56 -12.96
CA ARG A 279 17.32 6.12 -12.75
C ARG A 279 17.51 5.38 -14.08
N PHE A 280 17.72 4.07 -14.07
CA PHE A 280 17.85 3.30 -15.31
C PHE A 280 16.49 3.12 -16.00
N ARG A 281 16.47 3.28 -17.33
CA ARG A 281 15.28 3.02 -18.16
C ARG A 281 15.43 1.69 -18.89
N ILE A 282 14.56 0.74 -18.57
CA ILE A 282 14.77 -0.68 -18.90
C ILE A 282 13.86 -1.12 -20.02
N ASN A 283 14.37 -2.01 -20.87
CA ASN A 283 13.61 -2.73 -21.87
C ASN A 283 13.43 -4.17 -21.39
N PHE A 284 12.16 -4.57 -21.22
CA PHE A 284 11.76 -5.92 -20.82
C PHE A 284 11.41 -6.83 -22.00
N ASN A 285 11.60 -6.35 -23.25
CA ASN A 285 11.46 -7.18 -24.46
C ASN A 285 12.73 -8.02 -24.65
N GLY A 286 12.75 -9.22 -24.03
CA GLY A 286 13.90 -10.11 -23.97
C GLY A 286 14.59 -10.08 -22.61
N ASP A 287 15.84 -10.55 -22.53
CA ASP A 287 16.67 -10.35 -21.33
C ASP A 287 16.75 -8.86 -20.98
N GLN A 288 16.70 -8.56 -19.69
CA GLN A 288 16.61 -7.18 -19.20
C GLN A 288 17.84 -6.37 -19.63
N ARG A 289 17.59 -5.23 -20.27
CA ARG A 289 18.66 -4.34 -20.75
C ARG A 289 18.29 -2.88 -20.60
N ILE A 290 19.29 -2.05 -20.35
CA ILE A 290 19.14 -0.60 -20.42
C ILE A 290 18.79 -0.24 -21.87
N GLN A 291 17.78 0.61 -22.03
CA GLN A 291 17.42 1.16 -23.34
C GLN A 291 18.61 1.94 -23.93
N THR A 292 19.00 1.64 -25.18
CA THR A 292 20.25 2.08 -25.80
C THR A 292 20.51 3.59 -25.70
N GLN A 293 19.47 4.42 -25.84
CA GLN A 293 19.56 5.88 -25.77
C GLN A 293 19.90 6.43 -24.38
N TYR A 294 19.83 5.61 -23.33
CA TYR A 294 20.08 6.00 -21.93
C TYR A 294 21.33 5.35 -21.33
N LEU A 295 22.08 4.55 -22.11
CA LEU A 295 23.22 3.77 -21.64
C LEU A 295 24.33 4.63 -21.01
N ASN A 296 24.58 5.83 -21.56
CA ASN A 296 25.69 6.70 -21.20
C ASN A 296 25.28 7.90 -20.33
N GLN A 297 24.07 7.89 -19.76
CA GLN A 297 23.64 8.96 -18.86
C GLN A 297 24.38 8.89 -17.53
N GLN A 298 24.81 10.05 -17.03
CA GLN A 298 25.31 10.20 -15.67
C GLN A 298 24.22 9.80 -14.66
N LYS A 299 24.62 9.07 -13.59
CA LYS A 299 23.68 8.50 -12.60
C LYS A 299 23.80 9.12 -11.20
N TRP A 300 24.97 9.69 -10.91
CA TRP A 300 25.29 10.39 -9.68
C TRP A 300 26.08 11.66 -10.00
N PRO A 301 26.09 12.69 -9.12
CA PRO A 301 26.96 13.84 -9.31
C PRO A 301 28.42 13.42 -9.47
N ALA A 302 29.14 14.07 -10.37
CA ALA A 302 30.56 13.83 -10.54
C ALA A 302 31.33 14.36 -9.32
N PRO A 303 32.44 13.73 -8.90
CA PRO A 303 33.40 14.31 -7.96
C PRO A 303 33.68 15.80 -8.25
N GLY A 304 33.43 16.67 -7.27
CA GLY A 304 33.63 18.12 -7.38
C GLY A 304 32.48 18.90 -8.04
N GLU A 305 31.46 18.23 -8.57
CA GLU A 305 30.26 18.88 -9.10
C GLU A 305 29.53 19.66 -8.01
N LEU A 306 29.13 20.90 -8.28
CA LEU A 306 28.41 21.71 -7.30
C LEU A 306 26.98 21.19 -7.11
N VAL A 307 26.64 20.82 -5.88
CA VAL A 307 25.32 20.32 -5.49
C VAL A 307 24.65 21.31 -4.57
N THR A 308 23.35 21.54 -4.78
CA THR A 308 22.48 22.29 -3.87
C THR A 308 21.61 21.34 -3.07
N TRP A 309 21.66 21.46 -1.75
CA TRP A 309 20.75 20.84 -0.80
C TRP A 309 19.66 21.84 -0.45
N THR A 310 18.40 21.42 -0.53
CA THR A 310 17.25 22.25 -0.19
C THR A 310 16.46 21.57 0.91
N GLY A 311 16.49 22.13 2.12
CA GLY A 311 15.66 21.70 3.24
C GLY A 311 14.27 22.31 3.12
N HIS A 312 13.25 21.46 3.19
CA HIS A 312 11.86 21.88 3.22
C HIS A 312 11.38 21.88 4.66
N VAL A 313 11.17 23.08 5.19
CA VAL A 313 10.87 23.30 6.61
C VAL A 313 9.49 23.91 6.79
N PHE A 314 8.84 23.58 7.91
CA PHE A 314 7.45 23.93 8.19
C PHE A 314 7.29 24.37 9.64
N ASN A 315 6.24 25.14 9.89
CA ASN A 315 5.63 25.27 11.21
C ASN A 315 4.23 24.62 11.13
N LYS A 316 4.06 23.44 11.72
CA LYS A 316 2.81 22.66 11.72
C LYS A 316 1.86 23.05 12.86
N GLY A 317 2.26 24.03 13.67
CA GLY A 317 1.45 24.66 14.71
C GLY A 317 0.43 25.66 14.15
N ASP A 318 -0.39 26.24 15.03
CA ASP A 318 -1.35 27.31 14.66
C ASP A 318 -0.85 28.72 15.02
N VAL A 319 0.32 28.83 15.66
CA VAL A 319 0.91 30.11 16.08
C VAL A 319 2.22 30.37 15.33
N PRO A 320 2.53 31.62 14.94
CA PRO A 320 3.81 31.93 14.29
C PRO A 320 5.00 31.64 15.21
N ALA A 321 6.08 31.11 14.63
CA ALA A 321 7.38 31.00 15.30
C ALA A 321 8.27 32.16 14.88
N TYR A 322 9.08 32.70 15.81
CA TYR A 322 9.94 33.87 15.56
C TYR A 322 11.40 33.54 15.87
N ASP A 323 12.29 34.20 15.13
CA ASP A 323 13.75 34.12 15.32
C ASP A 323 14.28 32.67 15.41
N VAL A 324 13.73 31.77 14.58
CA VAL A 324 14.05 30.33 14.61
C VAL A 324 15.48 30.11 14.09
N PRO A 325 16.44 29.70 14.93
CA PRO A 325 17.78 29.41 14.45
C PRO A 325 17.78 28.11 13.63
N PHE A 326 18.71 28.00 12.68
CA PHE A 326 18.93 26.75 11.96
C PHE A 326 20.41 26.50 11.72
N GLU A 327 20.78 25.24 11.55
CA GLU A 327 22.11 24.83 11.14
C GLU A 327 22.09 23.68 10.13
N TRP A 328 23.02 23.74 9.18
CA TRP A 328 23.39 22.64 8.30
C TRP A 328 24.66 21.98 8.83
N ARG A 329 24.66 20.65 8.89
CA ARG A 329 25.85 19.85 9.16
C ARG A 329 26.16 18.95 7.97
N PHE A 330 27.46 18.79 7.69
CA PHE A 330 27.96 17.79 6.76
C PHE A 330 28.93 16.88 7.50
N ASN A 331 28.66 15.58 7.54
CA ASN A 331 29.39 14.59 8.36
C ASN A 331 29.48 15.02 9.83
N GLY A 332 28.39 15.52 10.40
CA GLY A 332 28.33 16.01 11.78
C GLY A 332 28.98 17.38 12.04
N VAL A 333 29.73 17.94 11.08
CA VAL A 333 30.38 19.25 11.19
C VAL A 333 29.44 20.35 10.72
N VAL A 334 29.25 21.40 11.54
CA VAL A 334 28.46 22.59 11.17
C VAL A 334 29.13 23.31 10.00
N VAL A 335 28.38 23.50 8.91
CA VAL A 335 28.86 24.11 7.65
C VAL A 335 28.11 25.39 7.27
N ASN A 336 26.90 25.58 7.78
CA ASN A 336 26.13 26.81 7.57
C ASN A 336 25.14 27.00 8.73
N THR A 337 24.88 28.24 9.12
CA THR A 337 23.88 28.58 10.15
C THR A 337 23.11 29.83 9.73
N GLY A 338 21.95 30.06 10.32
CA GLY A 338 21.15 31.26 10.13
C GLY A 338 19.98 31.36 11.09
N ILE A 339 19.16 32.40 10.89
CA ILE A 339 17.93 32.65 11.66
C ILE A 339 16.80 32.93 10.68
N ILE A 340 15.67 32.25 10.84
CA ILE A 340 14.42 32.54 10.15
C ILE A 340 13.65 33.56 10.99
N PRO A 341 13.40 34.80 10.51
CA PRO A 341 12.77 35.82 11.34
C PRO A 341 11.35 35.48 11.78
N VAL A 342 10.57 34.85 10.89
CA VAL A 342 9.21 34.38 11.19
C VAL A 342 8.86 33.17 10.32
N MET A 343 8.22 32.17 10.91
CA MET A 343 7.59 31.05 10.21
C MET A 343 6.09 31.06 10.51
N GLN A 344 5.26 31.31 9.49
CA GLN A 344 3.80 31.32 9.66
C GLN A 344 3.24 29.89 9.81
N PRO A 345 2.10 29.72 10.50
CA PRO A 345 1.37 28.46 10.56
C PRO A 345 1.12 27.85 9.16
N GLY A 346 1.49 26.59 8.97
CA GLY A 346 1.32 25.85 7.71
C GLY A 346 2.25 26.28 6.57
N GLU A 347 3.09 27.30 6.75
CA GLU A 347 3.99 27.80 5.71
C GLU A 347 5.15 26.83 5.47
N ARG A 348 5.39 26.51 4.19
CA ARG A 348 6.58 25.79 3.73
C ARG A 348 7.66 26.78 3.35
N MET A 349 8.79 26.77 4.06
CA MET A 349 9.97 27.56 3.72
C MET A 349 11.09 26.67 3.17
N LEU A 350 11.99 27.30 2.38
CA LEU A 350 13.12 26.63 1.75
C LEU A 350 14.42 27.17 2.32
N LEU A 351 15.25 26.30 2.87
CA LEU A 351 16.63 26.60 3.28
C LEU A 351 17.58 25.93 2.30
N THR A 352 18.61 26.62 1.83
CA THR A 352 19.54 26.06 0.85
C THR A 352 20.98 26.10 1.32
N TYR A 353 21.73 25.05 0.96
CA TYR A 353 23.16 24.95 1.19
C TYR A 353 23.84 24.31 -0.02
N GLN A 354 24.94 24.91 -0.50
CA GLN A 354 25.68 24.43 -1.67
C GLN A 354 27.06 23.92 -1.29
N ARG A 355 27.45 22.79 -1.87
CA ARG A 355 28.83 22.29 -1.79
C ARG A 355 29.21 21.38 -2.95
N PRO A 356 30.50 21.27 -3.30
CA PRO A 356 30.97 20.25 -4.21
C PRO A 356 30.66 18.83 -3.71
N TRP A 357 30.33 17.93 -4.62
CA TRP A 357 30.14 16.51 -4.32
C TRP A 357 31.46 15.87 -3.91
N PRO A 358 31.50 15.02 -2.85
CA PRO A 358 32.74 14.43 -2.37
C PRO A 358 33.43 13.55 -3.42
N ALA A 359 34.76 13.53 -3.40
CA ALA A 359 35.54 12.79 -4.38
C ALA A 359 35.44 11.26 -4.21
N ASP A 360 35.16 10.83 -2.99
CA ASP A 360 35.05 9.45 -2.50
C ASP A 360 33.59 8.97 -2.43
N ALA A 361 32.61 9.75 -2.92
CA ALA A 361 31.19 9.42 -2.83
C ALA A 361 30.64 8.60 -4.00
N VAL A 362 31.40 8.42 -5.09
CA VAL A 362 30.99 7.64 -6.28
C VAL A 362 32.13 6.78 -6.77
N GLN A 363 31.82 5.52 -7.07
CA GLN A 363 32.76 4.57 -7.66
C GLN A 363 32.23 4.10 -9.02
N THR A 364 33.13 3.95 -9.99
CA THR A 364 32.84 3.19 -11.21
C THR A 364 33.24 1.74 -10.99
N ILE A 365 32.30 0.82 -11.21
CA ILE A 365 32.51 -0.61 -11.03
C ILE A 365 32.17 -1.38 -12.31
N ASP A 366 32.86 -2.50 -12.49
CA ASP A 366 32.44 -3.54 -13.42
C ASP A 366 31.53 -4.48 -12.62
N ILE A 367 30.29 -4.68 -13.05
CA ILE A 367 29.39 -5.64 -12.41
C ILE A 367 29.51 -6.95 -13.18
N ASN A 368 29.82 -8.05 -12.50
CA ASN A 368 29.65 -9.37 -13.09
C ASN A 368 28.15 -9.54 -13.42
N PRO A 369 27.77 -9.61 -14.72
CA PRO A 369 26.38 -9.59 -15.12
C PRO A 369 25.63 -10.86 -14.72
N GLY A 370 26.33 -11.89 -14.21
CA GLY A 370 25.74 -13.22 -14.02
C GLY A 370 25.29 -13.78 -15.36
N ALA A 371 24.11 -14.39 -15.40
CA ALA A 371 23.50 -14.91 -16.62
C ALA A 371 22.97 -13.77 -17.48
N GLU A 372 23.92 -13.06 -18.11
CA GLU A 372 23.75 -11.89 -18.97
C GLU A 372 22.61 -10.94 -18.56
N VAL A 373 22.83 -10.23 -17.45
CA VAL A 373 22.04 -9.04 -17.13
C VAL A 373 22.97 -7.80 -17.08
N TYR A 374 22.75 -6.96 -18.11
CA TYR A 374 23.20 -5.59 -18.37
C TYR A 374 24.38 -5.31 -19.30
N GLN A 375 24.15 -4.42 -20.27
CA GLN A 375 24.97 -4.19 -21.47
C GLN A 375 26.06 -3.10 -21.33
N SER A 376 26.21 -2.45 -20.15
CA SER A 376 27.31 -1.51 -19.94
C SER A 376 28.47 -2.24 -19.26
N PRO A 377 29.72 -2.13 -19.75
CA PRO A 377 30.86 -2.69 -19.04
C PRO A 377 31.15 -1.95 -17.71
N LYS A 378 30.64 -0.72 -17.52
CA LYS A 378 30.92 0.13 -16.35
C LYS A 378 29.65 0.78 -15.78
N TYR A 379 29.48 0.69 -14.46
CA TYR A 379 28.37 1.27 -13.69
C TYR A 379 28.88 2.26 -12.64
N GLN A 380 28.08 3.30 -12.36
CA GLN A 380 28.33 4.19 -11.22
C GLN A 380 27.48 3.76 -10.02
N ARG A 381 28.11 3.59 -8.86
CA ARG A 381 27.41 3.47 -7.57
C ARG A 381 27.84 4.56 -6.60
N ALA A 382 26.90 5.02 -5.79
CA ALA A 382 27.21 5.87 -4.66
C ALA A 382 27.81 5.02 -3.52
N ILE A 383 28.88 5.52 -2.92
CA ILE A 383 29.66 4.90 -1.85
C ILE A 383 29.95 5.91 -0.74
N GLY A 384 30.65 5.48 0.31
CA GLY A 384 30.97 6.30 1.47
C GLY A 384 29.81 6.44 2.46
N ASN A 385 30.09 7.06 3.61
CA ASN A 385 29.13 7.26 4.70
C ASN A 385 28.87 8.74 4.96
N HIS A 386 28.92 9.57 3.91
CA HIS A 386 28.69 10.99 4.09
C HIS A 386 27.22 11.30 4.40
N THR A 387 27.02 12.25 5.31
CA THR A 387 25.71 12.68 5.77
C THR A 387 25.52 14.17 5.56
N ILE A 388 24.30 14.54 5.20
CA ILE A 388 23.81 15.90 5.22
C ILE A 388 22.71 15.98 6.27
N GLU A 389 22.76 17.01 7.10
CA GLU A 389 21.80 17.20 8.18
C GLU A 389 21.39 18.65 8.25
N LEU A 390 20.09 18.87 8.48
CA LEU A 390 19.50 20.17 8.77
C LEU A 390 18.75 20.06 10.09
N THR A 391 19.04 20.99 10.99
CA THR A 391 18.37 21.13 12.28
C THR A 391 17.78 22.52 12.41
N LEU A 392 16.50 22.58 12.78
CA LEU A 392 15.86 23.78 13.30
C LEU A 392 16.01 23.82 14.80
N ASP A 393 16.16 25.02 15.33
CA ASP A 393 16.28 25.31 16.76
C ASP A 393 17.26 24.37 17.52
N PRO A 394 18.54 24.26 17.09
CA PRO A 394 19.50 23.30 17.65
C PRO A 394 19.76 23.48 19.16
N GLU A 395 19.50 24.67 19.71
CA GLU A 395 19.69 25.00 21.12
C GLU A 395 18.38 24.94 21.94
N ASN A 396 17.27 24.47 21.34
CA ASN A 396 15.93 24.38 21.94
C ASN A 396 15.47 25.69 22.60
N THR A 397 15.55 26.80 21.87
CA THR A 397 15.18 28.14 22.32
C THR A 397 13.74 28.52 22.02
N VAL A 398 13.08 27.80 21.11
CA VAL A 398 11.67 27.97 20.73
C VAL A 398 10.83 26.96 21.52
N GLU A 399 9.75 27.43 22.15
CA GLU A 399 8.79 26.54 22.81
C GLU A 399 7.87 25.90 21.77
N GLU A 400 7.87 24.58 21.68
CA GLU A 400 7.17 23.83 20.65
C GLU A 400 6.57 22.52 21.18
N SER A 401 5.66 21.92 20.41
CA SER A 401 4.95 20.71 20.82
C SER A 401 5.76 19.41 20.66
N SER A 402 6.77 19.37 19.78
CA SER A 402 7.57 18.17 19.56
C SER A 402 8.95 18.48 19.01
N LEU A 403 10.00 18.09 19.73
CA LEU A 403 11.40 18.25 19.27
C LEU A 403 11.86 17.12 18.33
N LEU A 404 11.04 16.08 18.14
CA LEU A 404 11.43 14.84 17.46
C LEU A 404 11.58 14.98 15.93
N ASN A 405 11.06 16.08 15.37
CA ASN A 405 10.97 16.33 13.94
C ASN A 405 11.73 17.60 13.50
N ASN A 406 12.52 18.19 14.40
CA ASN A 406 13.37 19.37 14.14
C ASN A 406 14.64 19.07 13.36
N THR A 407 15.05 17.80 13.30
CA THR A 407 16.30 17.40 12.63
C THR A 407 16.03 16.36 11.56
N ARG A 408 16.60 16.59 10.38
CA ARG A 408 16.66 15.58 9.32
C ARG A 408 18.11 15.30 8.94
N LYS A 409 18.54 14.06 9.14
CA LYS A 409 19.84 13.52 8.71
C LYS A 409 19.64 12.51 7.59
N ASP A 410 20.28 12.74 6.45
CA ASP A 410 20.26 11.85 5.31
C ASP A 410 21.68 11.42 4.93
N TYR A 411 21.84 10.15 4.57
CA TYR A 411 23.03 9.69 3.86
C TYR A 411 22.94 10.12 2.40
N ILE A 412 24.00 10.73 1.87
CA ILE A 412 23.98 11.25 0.50
C ILE A 412 24.00 10.14 -0.56
N ASN A 413 24.43 8.92 -0.17
CA ASN A 413 24.39 7.72 -1.01
C ASN A 413 23.08 6.93 -0.92
N ALA A 414 22.09 7.43 -0.17
CA ALA A 414 20.79 6.79 -0.06
C ALA A 414 19.99 6.91 -1.36
N ILE A 415 19.23 5.86 -1.66
CA ILE A 415 18.33 5.76 -2.81
C ILE A 415 17.13 6.68 -2.57
N GLN A 416 16.67 7.39 -3.59
CA GLN A 416 15.72 8.48 -3.43
C GLN A 416 14.28 8.06 -3.75
N PHE A 417 13.35 8.40 -2.86
CA PHE A 417 11.91 8.32 -3.10
C PHE A 417 11.29 9.70 -3.33
N HIS A 418 10.34 9.76 -4.27
CA HIS A 418 9.43 10.90 -4.46
C HIS A 418 8.02 10.45 -4.14
N PHE A 419 7.38 11.08 -3.16
CA PHE A 419 5.99 10.86 -2.83
C PHE A 419 5.08 11.97 -3.35
N TYR A 420 3.91 11.57 -3.81
CA TYR A 420 2.79 12.46 -4.12
C TYR A 420 1.65 12.22 -3.14
N ILE A 421 0.87 13.24 -2.84
CA ILE A 421 -0.28 13.12 -1.95
C ILE A 421 -1.40 14.03 -2.42
N ASP A 422 -2.60 13.49 -2.55
CA ASP A 422 -3.79 14.27 -2.87
C ASP A 422 -4.08 15.28 -1.75
N GLN A 423 -4.56 16.47 -2.13
CA GLN A 423 -4.81 17.57 -1.20
C GLN A 423 -5.70 17.14 -0.03
N HIS A 424 -6.81 16.43 -0.28
CA HIS A 424 -7.69 15.98 0.79
C HIS A 424 -7.00 14.99 1.73
N THR A 425 -6.16 14.10 1.21
CA THR A 425 -5.40 13.13 2.00
C THR A 425 -4.39 13.87 2.89
N TYR A 426 -3.69 14.87 2.34
CA TYR A 426 -2.78 15.73 3.10
C TYR A 426 -3.48 16.49 4.22
N ASP A 427 -4.63 17.10 3.91
CA ASP A 427 -5.44 17.84 4.86
C ASP A 427 -5.92 16.94 6.01
N ASP A 428 -6.31 15.71 5.70
CA ASP A 428 -6.73 14.72 6.69
C ASP A 428 -5.59 14.25 7.60
N PHE A 429 -4.39 14.00 7.07
CA PHE A 429 -3.23 13.72 7.93
C PHE A 429 -2.90 14.92 8.82
N SER A 430 -3.00 16.14 8.29
CA SER A 430 -2.61 17.38 8.99
C SER A 430 -3.48 17.75 10.20
N ILE A 431 -4.59 17.04 10.42
CA ILE A 431 -5.47 17.24 11.57
C ILE A 431 -5.38 16.13 12.62
N ARG A 432 -4.57 15.09 12.41
CA ARG A 432 -4.46 13.93 13.30
C ARG A 432 -3.00 13.70 13.73
N PRO A 433 -2.75 13.35 15.01
CA PRO A 433 -1.40 13.03 15.45
C PRO A 433 -0.93 11.71 14.81
N ASN A 434 0.29 11.71 14.29
CA ASN A 434 0.94 10.52 13.72
C ASN A 434 1.76 9.76 14.78
N PHE A 435 2.57 8.79 14.37
CA PHE A 435 3.50 8.00 15.19
C PHE A 435 4.24 8.75 16.31
N ILE A 436 4.69 9.99 16.06
CA ILE A 436 5.50 10.77 17.01
C ILE A 436 4.72 11.95 17.61
N GLU A 437 3.39 11.84 17.60
CA GLU A 437 2.45 12.84 18.13
C GLU A 437 2.49 14.19 17.40
N THR A 438 3.04 14.24 16.18
CA THR A 438 3.04 15.44 15.32
C THR A 438 1.90 15.40 14.32
N TYR A 439 1.53 16.57 13.79
CA TYR A 439 0.47 16.73 12.78
C TYR A 439 1.04 16.87 11.37
N SER A 440 2.23 16.30 11.14
CA SER A 440 2.98 16.43 9.90
C SER A 440 2.79 15.20 9.01
N PRO A 441 2.19 15.34 7.81
CA PRO A 441 2.19 14.28 6.81
C PRO A 441 3.61 13.89 6.36
N GLU A 442 4.54 14.85 6.35
CA GLU A 442 5.96 14.61 6.03
C GLU A 442 6.61 13.69 7.07
N ASP A 443 6.34 13.87 8.36
CA ASP A 443 6.86 12.99 9.41
C ASP A 443 6.31 11.57 9.23
N TRP A 444 5.00 11.43 8.98
CA TRP A 444 4.40 10.12 8.72
C TRP A 444 5.06 9.42 7.52
N ALA A 445 5.26 10.15 6.41
CA ALA A 445 5.93 9.63 5.22
C ALA A 445 7.39 9.21 5.50
N GLN A 446 8.14 10.03 6.25
CA GLN A 446 9.51 9.70 6.66
C GLN A 446 9.57 8.46 7.54
N LEU A 447 8.56 8.25 8.38
CA LEU A 447 8.47 7.11 9.28
C LEU A 447 8.11 5.82 8.55
N GLN A 448 7.31 5.87 7.48
CA GLN A 448 7.14 4.71 6.58
C GLN A 448 8.45 4.36 5.86
N MET A 449 9.19 5.37 5.39
CA MET A 449 10.52 5.16 4.81
C MET A 449 11.51 4.56 5.82
N LEU A 450 11.44 5.01 7.07
CA LEU A 450 12.22 4.46 8.16
C LEU A 450 11.84 3.00 8.46
N ALA A 451 10.57 2.67 8.43
CA ALA A 451 10.11 1.29 8.61
C ALA A 451 10.64 0.36 7.50
N LEU A 452 10.61 0.80 6.23
CA LEU A 452 11.25 0.08 5.12
C LEU A 452 12.75 -0.11 5.38
N GLN A 453 13.44 0.94 5.81
CA GLN A 453 14.87 0.91 6.10
C GLN A 453 15.23 -0.08 7.22
N ARG A 454 14.51 -0.04 8.35
CA ARG A 454 14.76 -0.93 9.49
C ARG A 454 14.48 -2.38 9.13
N LYS A 455 13.34 -2.64 8.47
CA LYS A 455 12.97 -3.98 8.00
C LYS A 455 14.05 -4.58 7.10
N LEU A 456 14.58 -3.79 6.17
CA LEU A 456 15.68 -4.24 5.31
C LEU A 456 16.96 -4.49 6.12
N TRP A 457 17.31 -3.58 7.03
CA TRP A 457 18.52 -3.69 7.85
C TRP A 457 18.56 -4.94 8.71
N ILE A 458 17.51 -5.20 9.50
CA ILE A 458 17.45 -6.40 10.37
C ILE A 458 17.49 -7.71 9.58
N SER A 459 17.17 -7.65 8.29
CA SER A 459 17.23 -8.79 7.38
C SER A 459 18.63 -9.01 6.80
N GLY A 460 19.57 -8.10 7.07
CA GLY A 460 20.95 -8.10 6.56
C GLY A 460 21.16 -7.20 5.33
N GLY A 461 20.15 -6.42 4.94
CA GLY A 461 20.27 -5.50 3.81
C GLY A 461 20.97 -4.19 4.20
N ARG A 462 21.84 -3.70 3.33
CA ARG A 462 22.67 -2.51 3.56
C ARG A 462 22.21 -1.29 2.78
N GLN A 463 21.21 -1.45 1.91
CA GLN A 463 20.72 -0.33 1.12
C GLN A 463 20.08 0.72 2.02
N ARG A 464 20.51 1.97 1.83
CA ARG A 464 19.93 3.15 2.48
C ARG A 464 18.86 3.80 1.62
N PHE A 465 17.78 4.29 2.22
CA PHE A 465 16.72 5.04 1.55
C PHE A 465 16.53 6.42 2.16
N ARG A 466 16.04 7.37 1.35
CA ARG A 466 15.63 8.70 1.82
C ARG A 466 14.43 9.21 1.05
N LEU A 467 13.56 9.94 1.73
CA LEU A 467 12.54 10.75 1.08
C LEU A 467 13.20 12.00 0.52
N ALA A 468 13.27 12.12 -0.80
CA ALA A 468 13.85 13.28 -1.46
C ALA A 468 12.80 14.37 -1.68
N MET A 469 11.52 13.99 -1.84
CA MET A 469 10.43 14.91 -2.11
C MET A 469 9.08 14.34 -1.66
N LEU A 470 8.22 15.21 -1.12
CA LEU A 470 6.80 14.99 -0.94
C LEU A 470 6.04 16.18 -1.56
N GLU A 471 5.20 15.91 -2.55
CA GLU A 471 4.46 16.92 -3.32
C GLU A 471 2.95 16.74 -3.14
N VAL A 472 2.28 17.82 -2.72
CA VAL A 472 0.83 17.87 -2.63
C VAL A 472 0.26 18.20 -4.00
N VAL A 473 -0.66 17.38 -4.49
CA VAL A 473 -1.28 17.53 -5.81
C VAL A 473 -2.80 17.68 -5.68
N PRO A 474 -3.49 18.27 -6.68
CA PRO A 474 -4.94 18.35 -6.67
C PRO A 474 -5.58 16.96 -6.65
N ASP A 475 -6.72 16.84 -5.97
CA ASP A 475 -7.45 15.57 -5.85
C ASP A 475 -7.78 14.96 -7.22
N GLY A 476 -7.63 13.64 -7.33
CA GLY A 476 -7.95 12.88 -8.54
C GLY A 476 -6.96 13.05 -9.70
N THR A 477 -5.76 13.60 -9.43
CA THR A 477 -4.70 13.72 -10.43
C THR A 477 -3.73 12.54 -10.46
N LEU A 478 -3.72 11.72 -9.40
CA LEU A 478 -2.89 10.51 -9.31
C LEU A 478 -3.49 9.37 -10.14
N ASP A 479 -2.61 8.61 -10.80
CA ASP A 479 -3.02 7.42 -11.54
C ASP A 479 -3.44 6.27 -10.59
N PRO A 480 -4.37 5.39 -11.00
CA PRO A 480 -4.73 4.20 -10.23
C PRO A 480 -3.77 3.01 -10.51
N GLY A 481 -2.66 3.25 -11.20
CA GLY A 481 -1.66 2.25 -11.57
C GLY A 481 -0.64 1.99 -10.47
N GLY A 482 0.37 1.16 -10.77
CA GLY A 482 1.31 0.64 -9.76
C GLY A 482 2.33 1.64 -9.18
N THR A 483 2.31 2.91 -9.60
CA THR A 483 3.15 3.97 -9.03
C THR A 483 2.33 5.06 -8.37
N HIS A 484 1.05 5.19 -8.72
CA HIS A 484 0.18 6.27 -8.24
C HIS A 484 0.79 7.66 -8.44
N GLU A 485 1.48 7.91 -9.56
CA GLU A 485 2.05 9.24 -9.85
C GLU A 485 1.06 10.10 -10.65
N PRO A 486 1.26 11.42 -10.78
CA PRO A 486 0.34 12.25 -11.56
C PRO A 486 0.19 11.77 -13.01
N ILE A 487 -1.04 11.69 -13.49
CA ILE A 487 -1.36 11.13 -14.82
C ILE A 487 -0.56 11.84 -15.92
N GLY A 488 0.26 11.06 -16.64
CA GLY A 488 1.07 11.55 -17.76
C GLY A 488 2.41 12.17 -17.36
N ASN A 489 2.79 12.15 -16.09
CA ASN A 489 4.05 12.69 -15.59
C ASN A 489 4.90 11.61 -14.93
N VAL A 490 5.76 10.95 -15.71
CA VAL A 490 6.65 9.90 -15.18
C VAL A 490 7.90 10.51 -14.56
N THR A 491 8.06 10.34 -13.26
CA THR A 491 9.26 10.79 -12.54
C THR A 491 10.39 9.78 -12.69
N TRP A 492 11.43 10.19 -13.42
CA TRP A 492 12.63 9.37 -13.66
C TRP A 492 13.81 9.75 -12.78
N THR A 493 13.78 10.91 -12.13
CA THR A 493 14.92 11.48 -11.42
C THR A 493 15.13 10.93 -10.02
N THR A 494 14.10 10.32 -9.44
CA THR A 494 14.17 9.49 -8.22
C THR A 494 14.17 8.01 -8.58
N ASP A 495 14.54 7.18 -7.62
CA ASP A 495 14.64 5.74 -7.79
C ASP A 495 13.30 5.03 -7.59
N GLY A 496 12.51 5.50 -6.61
CA GLY A 496 11.15 5.06 -6.35
C GLY A 496 10.16 6.23 -6.34
N VAL A 497 8.92 5.93 -6.72
CA VAL A 497 7.81 6.89 -6.77
C VAL A 497 6.57 6.23 -6.18
N TRP A 498 5.80 6.97 -5.39
CA TRP A 498 4.52 6.51 -4.87
C TRP A 498 3.55 7.68 -4.65
N GLY A 499 2.25 7.44 -4.77
CA GLY A 499 1.22 8.43 -4.46
C GLY A 499 0.19 7.97 -3.44
N PHE A 500 -0.41 8.93 -2.75
CA PHE A 500 -1.41 8.71 -1.71
C PHE A 500 -2.72 9.44 -2.03
N ASP A 501 -3.74 8.68 -2.42
CA ASP A 501 -5.15 9.09 -2.54
C ASP A 501 -5.97 8.13 -1.68
N TRP A 502 -6.09 8.45 -0.38
CA TRP A 502 -6.62 7.53 0.61
C TRP A 502 -7.84 8.08 1.33
N PRO A 503 -8.89 7.26 1.50
CA PRO A 503 -10.04 7.67 2.27
C PRO A 503 -9.70 7.77 3.77
N VAL A 504 -10.43 8.64 4.48
CA VAL A 504 -10.27 8.89 5.92
C VAL A 504 -10.14 7.62 6.78
N TRP A 505 -10.94 6.58 6.49
CA TRP A 505 -10.92 5.33 7.26
C TRP A 505 -9.57 4.60 7.14
N TYR A 506 -8.90 4.71 5.99
CA TYR A 506 -7.59 4.11 5.77
C TYR A 506 -6.52 4.89 6.54
N ILE A 507 -6.56 6.22 6.46
CA ILE A 507 -5.69 7.10 7.25
C ILE A 507 -5.83 6.77 8.75
N GLN A 508 -7.05 6.69 9.27
CA GLN A 508 -7.30 6.34 10.67
C GLN A 508 -6.74 4.98 11.09
N ALA A 509 -6.68 4.01 10.16
CA ALA A 509 -6.12 2.70 10.43
C ALA A 509 -4.58 2.73 10.52
N PHE A 510 -3.90 3.57 9.73
CA PHE A 510 -2.43 3.55 9.55
C PHE A 510 -1.68 4.80 10.00
N ILE A 511 -2.35 5.82 10.55
CA ILE A 511 -1.70 7.06 10.99
C ILE A 511 -0.74 6.86 12.19
N LYS A 512 -0.99 5.82 12.98
CA LYS A 512 -0.27 5.46 14.21
C LYS A 512 0.39 4.07 14.14
N LYS A 513 0.46 3.46 12.96
CA LYS A 513 1.11 2.15 12.76
C LYS A 513 1.75 2.09 11.38
N VAL A 514 2.81 1.29 11.26
CA VAL A 514 3.45 1.07 9.96
C VAL A 514 2.46 0.42 9.01
N ASP A 515 2.37 0.96 7.80
CA ASP A 515 1.62 0.32 6.74
C ASP A 515 2.53 -0.68 6.05
N HIS A 516 2.45 -1.92 6.50
CA HIS A 516 3.30 -2.97 5.97
C HIS A 516 2.94 -3.39 4.54
N ALA A 517 1.72 -3.10 4.08
CA ALA A 517 1.37 -3.24 2.67
C ALA A 517 2.07 -2.15 1.86
N LEU A 518 2.03 -0.89 2.30
CA LEU A 518 2.83 0.17 1.67
C LEU A 518 4.32 -0.16 1.64
N VAL A 519 4.91 -0.62 2.74
CA VAL A 519 6.34 -1.01 2.76
C VAL A 519 6.66 -2.10 1.73
N HIS A 520 5.74 -3.02 1.47
CA HIS A 520 5.85 -4.02 0.40
C HIS A 520 5.78 -3.38 -0.99
N GLU A 521 4.84 -2.46 -1.23
CA GLU A 521 4.74 -1.75 -2.51
C GLU A 521 5.96 -0.84 -2.77
N LEU A 522 6.49 -0.17 -1.74
CA LEU A 522 7.72 0.62 -1.83
C LEU A 522 8.94 -0.25 -2.15
N ALA A 523 8.95 -1.51 -1.73
CA ALA A 523 10.01 -2.45 -2.08
C ALA A 523 10.01 -2.79 -3.59
N HIS A 524 8.84 -2.84 -4.23
CA HIS A 524 8.73 -2.99 -5.68
C HIS A 524 9.35 -1.82 -6.43
N GLN A 525 9.20 -0.60 -5.91
CA GLN A 525 9.79 0.61 -6.51
C GLN A 525 11.33 0.57 -6.60
N VAL A 526 11.98 -0.24 -5.77
CA VAL A 526 13.44 -0.43 -5.76
C VAL A 526 13.90 -1.77 -6.33
N GLY A 527 13.00 -2.51 -6.97
CA GLY A 527 13.29 -3.67 -7.82
C GLY A 527 13.08 -5.04 -7.17
N LEU A 528 12.51 -5.11 -5.96
CA LEU A 528 12.09 -6.37 -5.37
C LEU A 528 10.81 -6.90 -6.05
N ILE A 529 10.67 -8.22 -6.12
CA ILE A 529 9.54 -8.86 -6.79
C ILE A 529 8.69 -9.61 -5.77
N ASP A 530 7.45 -9.89 -6.15
CA ASP A 530 6.60 -10.84 -5.46
C ASP A 530 7.18 -12.25 -5.54
N ILE A 531 7.66 -12.76 -4.41
CA ILE A 531 8.26 -14.09 -4.33
C ILE A 531 7.19 -15.18 -4.44
N TYR A 532 5.93 -14.88 -4.10
CA TYR A 532 4.82 -15.82 -4.30
C TYR A 532 4.58 -16.14 -5.79
N ASN A 533 5.19 -15.42 -6.75
CA ASN A 533 5.17 -15.82 -8.16
C ASN A 533 5.87 -17.15 -8.44
N TYR A 534 6.67 -17.65 -7.50
CA TYR A 534 7.32 -18.96 -7.59
C TYR A 534 6.32 -20.10 -7.31
N ASP A 535 5.19 -19.80 -6.65
CA ASP A 535 4.25 -20.79 -6.13
C ASP A 535 3.60 -21.60 -7.24
N VAL A 536 3.33 -22.87 -6.92
CA VAL A 536 2.66 -23.79 -7.84
C VAL A 536 1.43 -24.39 -7.18
N ALA A 537 0.27 -24.02 -7.72
CA ALA A 537 -1.00 -24.66 -7.41
C ALA A 537 -0.96 -26.14 -7.82
N THR A 538 -1.60 -26.98 -7.02
CA THR A 538 -1.58 -28.44 -7.18
C THR A 538 -2.03 -28.87 -8.57
N GLN A 539 -3.11 -28.26 -9.10
CA GLN A 539 -3.62 -28.57 -10.44
C GLN A 539 -2.65 -28.22 -11.57
N ASN A 540 -1.67 -27.36 -11.32
CA ASN A 540 -0.68 -26.92 -12.30
C ASN A 540 0.61 -27.75 -12.26
N MET A 541 0.77 -28.64 -11.28
CA MET A 541 1.92 -29.53 -11.17
C MET A 541 1.63 -30.87 -11.86
N LEU A 542 1.99 -30.97 -13.15
CA LEU A 542 1.58 -32.07 -14.02
C LEU A 542 2.56 -33.25 -14.05
N ILE A 543 3.57 -33.26 -13.19
CA ILE A 543 4.59 -34.32 -13.12
C ILE A 543 3.94 -35.66 -12.81
N ARG A 544 4.38 -36.70 -13.52
CA ARG A 544 3.90 -38.07 -13.36
C ARG A 544 5.03 -39.06 -13.04
N HIS A 545 4.70 -39.99 -12.16
CA HIS A 545 5.50 -41.17 -11.83
C HIS A 545 4.64 -42.42 -12.06
N ASN A 546 5.13 -43.37 -12.86
CA ASN A 546 4.37 -44.57 -13.27
C ASN A 546 2.97 -44.26 -13.84
N GLY A 547 2.85 -43.15 -14.59
CA GLY A 547 1.62 -42.70 -15.23
C GLY A 547 0.64 -41.93 -14.33
N GLN A 548 0.87 -41.89 -13.01
CA GLN A 548 0.02 -41.18 -12.04
C GLN A 548 0.59 -39.80 -11.71
N LEU A 549 -0.28 -38.81 -11.47
CA LEU A 549 0.13 -37.49 -10.97
C LEU A 549 0.74 -37.64 -9.57
N VAL A 550 1.86 -36.96 -9.30
CA VAL A 550 2.52 -37.04 -8.00
C VAL A 550 2.12 -35.92 -7.05
N ALA A 551 1.69 -34.77 -7.59
CA ALA A 551 1.21 -33.63 -6.83
C ALA A 551 0.00 -34.01 -5.95
N GLY A 552 0.05 -33.67 -4.67
CA GLY A 552 -0.95 -34.02 -3.67
C GLY A 552 -0.87 -35.46 -3.15
N THR A 553 0.12 -36.25 -3.58
CA THR A 553 0.36 -37.62 -3.06
C THR A 553 1.43 -37.61 -1.97
N ALA A 554 1.71 -38.76 -1.33
CA ALA A 554 2.82 -38.87 -0.38
C ALA A 554 4.20 -38.55 -0.99
N LEU A 555 4.36 -38.68 -2.32
CA LEU A 555 5.61 -38.36 -3.01
C LEU A 555 5.82 -36.86 -3.21
N MET A 556 4.74 -36.09 -3.31
CA MET A 556 4.77 -34.62 -3.43
C MET A 556 3.52 -34.04 -2.78
N PRO A 557 3.46 -34.05 -1.43
CA PRO A 557 2.28 -33.70 -0.68
C PRO A 557 1.99 -32.21 -0.72
N LEU A 558 0.75 -31.86 -0.37
CA LEU A 558 0.32 -30.48 -0.24
C LEU A 558 1.07 -29.79 0.91
N VAL A 559 1.49 -28.55 0.64
CA VAL A 559 2.08 -27.66 1.65
C VAL A 559 1.03 -26.65 2.16
N SER A 560 0.09 -26.27 1.31
CA SER A 560 -1.16 -25.58 1.68
C SER A 560 -2.35 -26.31 1.05
N PRO A 561 -3.61 -26.03 1.44
CA PRO A 561 -4.78 -26.69 0.83
C PRO A 561 -4.85 -26.62 -0.70
N TRP A 562 -4.10 -25.69 -1.31
CA TRP A 562 -4.15 -25.41 -2.74
C TRP A 562 -2.81 -25.67 -3.46
N ASN A 563 -1.68 -25.67 -2.77
CA ASN A 563 -0.35 -25.68 -3.39
C ASN A 563 0.50 -26.88 -2.96
N VAL A 564 1.37 -27.33 -3.87
CA VAL A 564 2.41 -28.35 -3.63
C VAL A 564 3.81 -27.76 -3.47
N ALA A 565 4.00 -26.52 -3.92
CA ALA A 565 5.22 -25.75 -3.74
C ALA A 565 4.85 -24.32 -3.38
N TYR A 566 5.51 -23.80 -2.36
CA TYR A 566 5.40 -22.43 -1.90
C TYR A 566 6.83 -21.89 -1.89
N GLY A 567 7.19 -21.03 -2.86
CA GLY A 567 8.58 -20.65 -3.11
C GLY A 567 9.24 -19.95 -1.93
N ASN A 568 10.54 -20.11 -1.73
CA ASN A 568 11.30 -19.59 -0.59
C ASN A 568 10.83 -20.14 0.77
N GLU A 569 10.05 -21.22 0.77
CA GLU A 569 9.83 -22.07 1.94
C GLU A 569 10.60 -23.37 1.77
N ARG A 570 11.41 -23.71 2.78
CA ARG A 570 12.06 -25.01 2.80
C ARG A 570 11.04 -26.05 3.23
N TYR A 571 10.79 -26.96 2.31
CA TYR A 571 9.92 -28.09 2.56
C TYR A 571 10.70 -29.24 3.21
N PHE A 572 10.12 -29.87 4.23
CA PHE A 572 10.67 -31.10 4.81
C PHE A 572 9.59 -32.12 5.13
N TYR A 573 9.97 -33.39 5.16
CA TYR A 573 9.08 -34.49 5.56
C TYR A 573 9.30 -34.83 7.03
N PHE A 574 8.20 -34.91 7.78
CA PHE A 574 8.12 -35.41 9.14
C PHE A 574 7.21 -36.65 9.19
N ASN A 575 7.76 -37.82 9.55
CA ASN A 575 7.00 -39.09 9.59
C ASN A 575 6.16 -39.37 8.34
N GLY A 576 6.70 -39.04 7.16
CA GLY A 576 5.99 -39.19 5.88
C GLY A 576 4.97 -38.09 5.57
N VAL A 577 4.90 -37.02 6.37
CA VAL A 577 4.00 -35.88 6.18
C VAL A 577 4.79 -34.61 5.88
N ALA A 578 4.32 -33.87 4.89
CA ALA A 578 4.81 -32.55 4.57
C ALA A 578 4.79 -31.55 5.75
N ARG A 579 5.86 -30.77 5.89
CA ARG A 579 5.92 -29.58 6.74
C ARG A 579 6.62 -28.42 6.02
N ILE A 580 6.14 -27.22 6.28
CA ILE A 580 6.67 -25.95 5.77
C ILE A 580 7.60 -25.35 6.82
N ASP A 581 8.76 -24.86 6.39
CA ASP A 581 9.54 -23.86 7.12
C ASP A 581 9.18 -22.45 6.61
N ALA A 582 8.33 -21.75 7.37
CA ALA A 582 7.84 -20.42 7.01
C ALA A 582 8.82 -19.28 7.34
N THR A 583 10.03 -19.59 7.85
CA THR A 583 10.99 -18.57 8.32
C THR A 583 11.65 -17.77 7.20
N GLY A 584 11.57 -18.21 5.93
CA GLY A 584 12.38 -17.67 4.84
C GLY A 584 11.71 -16.63 3.94
N ARG A 585 10.37 -16.56 3.92
CA ARG A 585 9.61 -15.87 2.88
C ARG A 585 9.68 -14.34 2.90
N GLY A 586 9.70 -13.77 4.10
CA GLY A 586 9.76 -12.33 4.31
C GLY A 586 8.64 -11.53 3.63
N ALA A 587 8.83 -10.20 3.59
CA ALA A 587 7.81 -9.22 3.24
C ALA A 587 7.33 -9.31 1.79
N MET A 588 8.18 -9.81 0.87
CA MET A 588 7.85 -9.94 -0.55
C MET A 588 6.99 -11.16 -0.90
N ALA A 589 6.71 -12.02 0.09
CA ALA A 589 5.76 -13.12 -0.06
C ALA A 589 4.53 -12.95 0.85
N ASN A 590 4.65 -12.15 1.91
CA ASN A 590 3.57 -11.83 2.84
C ASN A 590 3.83 -10.45 3.44
N THR A 591 2.96 -9.48 3.15
CA THR A 591 3.06 -8.10 3.66
C THR A 591 3.14 -8.05 5.19
N GLY A 592 2.54 -9.01 5.90
CA GLY A 592 2.61 -9.12 7.36
C GLY A 592 3.98 -9.50 7.93
N ALA A 593 4.96 -9.91 7.11
CA ALA A 593 6.28 -10.30 7.62
C ALA A 593 7.11 -9.08 8.08
N ARG A 594 7.88 -9.27 9.16
CA ARG A 594 8.70 -8.21 9.78
C ARG A 594 10.17 -8.19 9.30
N PHE A 595 10.46 -8.91 8.22
CA PHE A 595 11.79 -9.03 7.61
C PHE A 595 11.64 -9.28 6.10
N PHE A 596 12.70 -9.07 5.32
CA PHE A 596 12.82 -9.46 3.92
C PHE A 596 13.50 -10.83 3.79
N SER A 597 13.17 -11.59 2.75
CA SER A 597 13.82 -12.88 2.50
C SER A 597 15.32 -12.70 2.23
N ARG A 598 16.08 -13.78 2.44
CA ARG A 598 17.52 -13.79 2.13
C ARG A 598 17.80 -13.52 0.65
N GLY A 599 16.94 -13.99 -0.25
CA GLY A 599 17.03 -13.73 -1.69
C GLY A 599 16.84 -12.25 -2.02
N SER A 600 15.80 -11.61 -1.46
CA SER A 600 15.57 -10.16 -1.61
C SER A 600 16.74 -9.34 -1.08
N VAL A 601 17.27 -9.72 0.09
CA VAL A 601 18.43 -9.06 0.71
C VAL A 601 19.68 -9.19 -0.14
N ALA A 602 19.96 -10.38 -0.66
CA ALA A 602 21.08 -10.63 -1.57
C ALA A 602 20.99 -9.75 -2.82
N GLY A 603 19.80 -9.65 -3.42
CA GLY A 603 19.55 -8.77 -4.56
C GLY A 603 19.76 -7.29 -4.24
N MET A 604 19.25 -6.82 -3.10
CA MET A 604 19.45 -5.43 -2.68
C MET A 604 20.92 -5.10 -2.41
N ASN A 605 21.67 -6.00 -1.75
CA ASN A 605 23.08 -5.82 -1.45
C ASN A 605 23.97 -5.86 -2.70
N ARG A 606 23.66 -6.73 -3.67
CA ARG A 606 24.33 -6.74 -4.98
C ARG A 606 24.25 -5.38 -5.65
N ASN A 607 23.07 -4.77 -5.59
CA ASN A 607 22.77 -3.48 -6.21
C ASN A 607 23.06 -2.27 -5.32
N LEU A 608 23.82 -2.45 -4.23
CA LEU A 608 24.09 -1.40 -3.27
C LEU A 608 24.67 -0.15 -3.95
N GLY A 609 24.02 0.99 -3.74
CA GLY A 609 24.43 2.30 -4.27
C GLY A 609 24.19 2.49 -5.78
N LEU A 610 23.67 1.49 -6.49
CA LEU A 610 23.22 1.66 -7.87
C LEU A 610 21.87 2.40 -7.89
N ARG A 611 21.69 3.25 -8.92
CA ARG A 611 20.36 3.78 -9.23
C ARG A 611 19.43 2.63 -9.64
N ARG A 612 18.14 2.79 -9.40
CA ARG A 612 17.12 1.74 -9.62
C ARG A 612 16.52 1.81 -11.03
N GLY A 613 15.42 1.10 -11.26
CA GLY A 613 14.73 1.03 -12.56
C GLY A 613 14.58 -0.39 -13.11
N PHE A 614 15.38 -1.33 -12.62
CA PHE A 614 15.22 -2.74 -12.91
C PHE A 614 14.29 -3.43 -11.92
N TYR A 615 13.64 -4.50 -12.38
CA TYR A 615 12.70 -5.27 -11.59
C TYR A 615 13.14 -6.74 -11.61
N GLY A 616 13.39 -7.35 -10.45
CA GLY A 616 13.84 -8.75 -10.33
C GLY A 616 15.14 -9.07 -11.07
N ASP A 617 16.01 -8.09 -11.23
CA ASP A 617 17.27 -8.27 -11.94
C ASP A 617 18.25 -9.21 -11.25
N TYR A 618 18.19 -9.25 -9.92
CA TYR A 618 18.98 -10.16 -9.11
C TYR A 618 18.71 -11.62 -9.44
N LEU A 619 17.56 -11.96 -10.07
CA LEU A 619 17.30 -13.31 -10.56
C LEU A 619 18.32 -13.76 -11.63
N GLY A 620 18.93 -12.81 -12.35
CA GLY A 620 20.02 -13.08 -13.30
C GLY A 620 21.38 -13.30 -12.64
N ALA A 621 21.52 -13.11 -11.33
CA ALA A 621 22.76 -13.35 -10.58
C ALA A 621 23.00 -14.87 -10.39
N ILE A 622 23.24 -15.55 -11.51
CA ILE A 622 23.45 -16.99 -11.60
C ILE A 622 24.92 -17.24 -11.98
N PRO A 623 25.62 -18.19 -11.36
CA PRO A 623 26.98 -18.57 -11.72
C PRO A 623 27.09 -19.03 -13.17
N GLN A 624 28.18 -18.65 -13.83
CA GLN A 624 28.33 -18.83 -15.28
C GLN A 624 29.04 -20.11 -15.72
N GLY A 625 29.63 -20.84 -14.78
CA GLY A 625 30.23 -22.15 -15.01
C GLY A 625 29.34 -23.30 -14.52
N PRO A 626 29.92 -24.48 -14.21
CA PRO A 626 29.16 -25.67 -13.91
C PRO A 626 28.21 -25.50 -12.73
N ILE A 627 26.93 -25.82 -12.95
CA ILE A 627 25.96 -26.00 -11.88
C ILE A 627 25.73 -27.50 -11.71
N SER A 628 25.83 -27.98 -10.48
CA SER A 628 25.72 -29.40 -10.13
C SER A 628 24.67 -29.64 -9.04
N ILE A 629 24.22 -30.88 -8.95
CA ILE A 629 23.49 -31.44 -7.82
C ILE A 629 24.40 -32.47 -7.16
N LYS A 630 24.53 -32.41 -5.84
CA LYS A 630 25.14 -33.46 -5.01
C LYS A 630 24.06 -34.04 -4.10
N LEU A 631 23.70 -35.28 -4.35
CA LEU A 631 22.73 -36.02 -3.55
C LEU A 631 23.47 -36.84 -2.49
N ARG A 632 23.12 -36.64 -1.21
CA ARG A 632 23.72 -37.36 -0.09
C ARG A 632 22.69 -37.75 0.96
N ASN A 633 23.02 -38.79 1.71
CA ASN A 633 22.31 -39.13 2.93
C ASN A 633 22.69 -38.18 4.07
N PHE A 634 21.91 -38.20 5.15
CA PHE A 634 22.13 -37.37 6.33
C PHE A 634 23.52 -37.57 6.96
N ASP A 635 24.02 -38.81 6.99
CA ASP A 635 25.36 -39.15 7.48
C ASP A 635 26.51 -38.61 6.60
N GLY A 636 26.19 -37.91 5.51
CA GLY A 636 27.12 -37.36 4.55
C GLY A 636 27.50 -38.33 3.43
N SER A 637 27.06 -39.60 3.48
CA SER A 637 27.36 -40.57 2.44
C SER A 637 26.71 -40.21 1.09
N PRO A 638 27.41 -40.36 -0.03
CA PRO A 638 26.87 -40.01 -1.34
C PRO A 638 25.80 -41.00 -1.81
N VAL A 639 24.74 -40.51 -2.46
CA VAL A 639 23.74 -41.35 -3.12
C VAL A 639 24.15 -41.55 -4.57
N ALA A 640 24.93 -42.60 -4.81
CA ALA A 640 25.43 -42.95 -6.13
C ALA A 640 24.35 -43.62 -7.00
N ASN A 641 24.48 -43.46 -8.33
CA ASN A 641 23.60 -44.07 -9.33
C ASN A 641 22.10 -43.71 -9.21
N ALA A 642 21.78 -42.56 -8.60
CA ALA A 642 20.41 -42.04 -8.59
C ALA A 642 20.06 -41.50 -9.98
N ALA A 643 18.96 -41.97 -10.57
CA ALA A 643 18.41 -41.43 -11.79
C ALA A 643 17.68 -40.12 -11.48
N LEU A 644 18.02 -39.05 -12.20
CA LEU A 644 17.48 -37.70 -11.99
C LEU A 644 16.63 -37.26 -13.18
N ARG A 645 15.49 -36.60 -12.90
CA ARG A 645 14.72 -35.81 -13.87
C ARG A 645 14.48 -34.42 -13.30
N ILE A 646 14.74 -33.37 -14.11
CA ILE A 646 14.50 -31.99 -13.71
C ILE A 646 13.36 -31.42 -14.55
N PHE A 647 12.39 -30.78 -13.90
CA PHE A 647 11.26 -30.08 -14.51
C PHE A 647 11.37 -28.59 -14.19
N GLN A 648 10.82 -27.72 -15.05
CA GLN A 648 10.80 -26.28 -14.82
C GLN A 648 9.36 -25.77 -14.91
N ARG A 649 8.99 -24.85 -14.02
CA ARG A 649 7.74 -24.09 -14.13
C ARG A 649 7.79 -23.16 -15.34
N GLU A 650 6.76 -23.16 -16.16
CA GLU A 650 6.59 -22.25 -17.28
C GLU A 650 5.88 -20.95 -16.86
N ARG A 651 6.00 -19.90 -17.69
CA ARG A 651 5.45 -18.56 -17.40
C ARG A 651 3.91 -18.53 -17.27
N ASN A 652 3.23 -19.56 -17.74
CA ASN A 652 1.80 -19.80 -17.62
C ASN A 652 1.42 -20.46 -16.27
N ALA A 653 2.35 -20.53 -15.32
CA ALA A 653 2.22 -21.15 -14.00
C ALA A 653 2.12 -22.68 -13.97
N ILE A 654 2.36 -23.38 -15.10
CA ILE A 654 2.31 -24.84 -15.20
C ILE A 654 3.72 -25.44 -15.06
N VAL A 655 3.84 -26.55 -14.33
CA VAL A 655 5.02 -27.42 -14.39
C VAL A 655 4.65 -28.65 -15.23
N PRO A 656 5.12 -28.75 -16.49
CA PRO A 656 4.74 -29.85 -17.36
C PRO A 656 5.42 -31.16 -16.95
N ASN A 657 4.84 -32.29 -17.37
CA ASN A 657 5.46 -33.62 -17.20
C ASN A 657 6.69 -33.85 -18.11
N THR A 658 7.05 -32.88 -18.94
CA THR A 658 8.20 -32.98 -19.84
C THR A 658 9.45 -32.59 -19.07
N PRO A 659 10.38 -33.52 -18.78
CA PRO A 659 11.62 -33.16 -18.11
C PRO A 659 12.46 -32.26 -19.03
N LYS A 660 13.01 -31.19 -18.45
CA LYS A 660 13.96 -30.29 -19.08
C LYS A 660 15.34 -30.94 -19.17
N PHE A 661 15.77 -31.62 -18.11
CA PHE A 661 17.04 -32.34 -18.03
C PHE A 661 16.86 -33.72 -17.40
N SER A 662 17.81 -34.62 -17.66
CA SER A 662 17.93 -35.90 -16.94
C SER A 662 19.38 -36.36 -16.87
N GLY A 663 19.66 -37.27 -15.94
CA GLY A 663 20.98 -37.86 -15.79
C GLY A 663 21.08 -38.86 -14.65
N THR A 664 22.31 -39.17 -14.25
CA THR A 664 22.58 -40.12 -13.16
C THR A 664 23.74 -39.61 -12.32
N THR A 665 23.61 -39.70 -10.99
CA THR A 665 24.68 -39.32 -10.06
C THR A 665 25.87 -40.27 -10.17
N ASN A 666 27.08 -39.73 -10.07
CA ASN A 666 28.32 -40.50 -10.03
C ASN A 666 28.53 -41.17 -8.64
N ALA A 667 29.68 -41.81 -8.44
CA ALA A 667 30.03 -42.47 -7.18
C ALA A 667 30.09 -41.52 -5.96
N GLN A 668 30.25 -40.22 -6.20
CA GLN A 668 30.26 -39.15 -5.20
C GLN A 668 28.86 -38.51 -5.03
N GLY A 669 27.82 -39.10 -5.63
CA GLY A 669 26.46 -38.59 -5.56
C GLY A 669 26.24 -37.33 -6.38
N GLN A 670 27.17 -36.97 -7.27
CA GLN A 670 27.14 -35.71 -8.01
C GLN A 670 26.70 -35.90 -9.46
N TRP A 671 25.94 -34.94 -9.97
CA TRP A 671 25.58 -34.79 -11.38
C TRP A 671 25.63 -33.32 -11.78
N THR A 672 26.14 -33.01 -12.97
CA THR A 672 26.25 -31.64 -13.48
C THR A 672 25.21 -31.42 -14.57
N PHE A 673 24.53 -30.28 -14.53
CA PHE A 673 23.55 -29.90 -15.54
C PHE A 673 24.21 -29.83 -16.93
N PRO A 674 23.62 -30.43 -17.98
CA PRO A 674 24.14 -30.30 -19.33
C PRO A 674 23.80 -28.92 -19.91
N ASN A 675 24.57 -28.50 -20.90
CA ASN A 675 24.36 -27.24 -21.64
C ASN A 675 23.32 -27.35 -22.77
N VAL A 676 22.63 -28.50 -22.87
CA VAL A 676 21.54 -28.74 -23.84
C VAL A 676 20.38 -29.40 -23.11
N THR A 677 19.17 -28.91 -23.30
CA THR A 677 17.96 -29.53 -22.75
C THR A 677 17.63 -30.83 -23.48
N LEU A 678 16.76 -31.65 -22.90
CA LEU A 678 16.24 -32.83 -23.59
C LEU A 678 15.47 -32.45 -24.87
N PRO A 679 15.45 -33.30 -25.91
CA PRO A 679 14.76 -33.01 -27.18
C PRO A 679 13.28 -32.69 -27.02
N GLY A 680 12.62 -33.26 -26.00
CA GLY A 680 11.21 -32.98 -25.68
C GLY A 680 10.97 -31.56 -25.15
N TRP A 681 12.02 -30.89 -24.67
CA TRP A 681 11.96 -29.52 -24.15
C TRP A 681 12.46 -28.54 -25.20
N ASN A 682 11.54 -27.82 -25.86
CA ASN A 682 11.85 -26.83 -26.90
C ASN A 682 12.78 -27.36 -28.03
N GLY A 683 12.71 -28.65 -28.35
CA GLY A 683 13.53 -29.27 -29.40
C GLY A 683 14.99 -29.52 -29.03
N GLY A 684 15.36 -29.46 -27.74
CA GLY A 684 16.75 -29.59 -27.30
C GLY A 684 17.53 -28.28 -27.45
N MET A 685 17.13 -27.26 -26.71
CA MET A 685 17.75 -25.93 -26.79
C MET A 685 19.10 -25.91 -26.06
N ASN A 686 20.05 -25.15 -26.63
CA ASN A 686 21.27 -24.77 -25.92
C ASN A 686 20.89 -23.83 -24.76
N VAL A 687 21.52 -24.05 -23.61
CA VAL A 687 21.28 -23.29 -22.38
C VAL A 687 22.61 -22.90 -21.75
N ASN A 688 22.65 -21.69 -21.19
CA ASN A 688 23.81 -21.22 -20.43
C ASN A 688 23.75 -21.72 -18.98
N ASN A 689 22.54 -21.88 -18.45
CA ASN A 689 22.31 -22.37 -17.09
C ASN A 689 20.95 -23.09 -16.98
N PRO A 690 20.63 -23.72 -15.82
CA PRO A 690 19.39 -24.47 -15.65
C PRO A 690 18.10 -23.66 -15.83
N TRP A 691 18.13 -22.33 -15.72
CA TRP A 691 16.95 -21.46 -15.89
C TRP A 691 16.80 -20.89 -17.29
N SER A 692 17.79 -21.03 -18.17
CA SER A 692 17.70 -20.51 -19.53
C SER A 692 16.43 -21.02 -20.22
N SER A 693 15.68 -20.13 -20.86
CA SER A 693 14.35 -20.44 -21.39
C SER A 693 14.16 -19.84 -22.79
N ARG A 694 13.08 -20.23 -23.49
CA ARG A 694 12.76 -19.71 -24.82
C ARG A 694 11.31 -19.25 -24.86
N GLU A 695 11.07 -18.03 -25.31
CA GLU A 695 9.74 -17.46 -25.50
C GLU A 695 9.76 -16.53 -26.73
N ASN A 696 8.75 -16.62 -27.59
CA ASN A 696 8.63 -15.80 -28.82
C ASN A 696 9.91 -15.78 -29.69
N ASN A 697 10.56 -16.94 -29.85
CA ASN A 697 11.85 -17.12 -30.54
C ASN A 697 13.08 -16.46 -29.88
N ASN A 698 12.92 -15.78 -28.75
CA ASN A 698 14.03 -15.24 -27.96
C ASN A 698 14.49 -16.28 -26.95
N THR A 699 15.82 -16.39 -26.77
CA THR A 699 16.41 -17.18 -25.69
C THR A 699 16.75 -16.23 -24.54
N PHE A 700 16.41 -16.63 -23.33
CA PHE A 700 16.62 -15.87 -22.10
C PHE A 700 17.61 -16.63 -21.24
N ASN A 701 18.58 -15.93 -20.67
CA ASN A 701 19.57 -16.53 -19.78
C ASN A 701 19.21 -16.43 -18.30
N ALA A 702 18.18 -15.66 -17.95
CA ALA A 702 17.64 -15.58 -16.60
C ALA A 702 16.17 -16.03 -16.55
N PRO A 703 15.61 -16.25 -15.34
CA PRO A 703 14.17 -16.29 -15.17
C PRO A 703 13.49 -15.00 -15.65
N ASP A 704 12.18 -15.09 -15.86
CA ASP A 704 11.27 -13.97 -16.07
C ASP A 704 11.48 -12.91 -14.96
N PRO A 705 11.45 -11.60 -15.30
CA PRO A 705 11.70 -10.51 -14.34
C PRO A 705 10.85 -10.54 -13.07
N VAL A 706 9.70 -11.20 -13.09
CA VAL A 706 8.82 -11.33 -11.91
C VAL A 706 8.79 -12.77 -11.37
N GLY A 707 9.72 -13.63 -11.80
CA GLY A 707 9.92 -14.97 -11.24
C GLY A 707 9.01 -16.08 -11.77
N ARG A 708 8.22 -15.84 -12.83
CA ARG A 708 7.19 -16.81 -13.28
C ARG A 708 7.72 -18.17 -13.76
N ASN A 709 9.01 -18.31 -14.03
CA ASN A 709 9.63 -19.59 -14.42
C ASN A 709 10.87 -19.92 -13.56
N ALA A 710 10.94 -19.37 -12.35
CA ALA A 710 12.08 -19.51 -11.44
C ALA A 710 12.17 -20.87 -10.74
N LEU A 711 11.05 -21.60 -10.60
CA LEU A 711 11.04 -22.89 -9.90
C LEU A 711 11.54 -24.04 -10.80
N LEU A 712 12.49 -24.82 -10.29
CA LEU A 712 12.84 -26.14 -10.80
C LEU A 712 12.38 -27.23 -9.82
N VAL A 713 12.00 -28.39 -10.35
CA VAL A 713 11.64 -29.57 -9.55
C VAL A 713 12.55 -30.72 -9.94
N LEU A 714 13.25 -31.29 -8.98
CA LEU A 714 14.06 -32.49 -9.12
C LEU A 714 13.24 -33.72 -8.71
N GLU A 715 13.20 -34.75 -9.55
CA GLU A 715 12.90 -36.12 -9.15
C GLU A 715 14.22 -36.90 -9.05
N ALA A 716 14.45 -37.59 -7.93
CA ALA A 716 15.56 -38.50 -7.72
C ALA A 716 15.03 -39.92 -7.44
N VAL A 717 15.55 -40.91 -8.18
CA VAL A 717 15.18 -42.32 -8.04
C VAL A 717 16.42 -43.18 -7.85
N TRP A 718 16.53 -43.92 -6.75
CA TRP A 718 17.64 -44.85 -6.49
C TRP A 718 17.14 -46.13 -5.81
N THR A 719 18.05 -47.04 -5.48
CA THR A 719 17.73 -48.31 -4.81
C THR A 719 18.54 -48.44 -3.53
N GLU A 720 17.87 -48.75 -2.43
CA GLU A 720 18.46 -49.12 -1.14
C GLU A 720 18.10 -50.57 -0.83
N GLY A 721 19.09 -51.46 -0.91
CA GLY A 721 18.87 -52.90 -0.80
C GLY A 721 17.94 -53.39 -1.92
N VAL A 722 16.70 -53.73 -1.55
CA VAL A 722 15.64 -54.18 -2.49
C VAL A 722 14.54 -53.15 -2.70
N GLN A 723 14.59 -51.99 -2.02
CA GLN A 723 13.56 -50.97 -2.11
C GLN A 723 14.00 -49.86 -3.06
N GLN A 724 13.12 -49.53 -4.01
CA GLN A 724 13.28 -48.32 -4.81
C GLN A 724 12.81 -47.12 -3.97
N VAL A 725 13.64 -46.08 -3.95
CA VAL A 725 13.32 -44.81 -3.29
C VAL A 725 13.09 -43.77 -4.37
N VAL A 726 12.04 -42.96 -4.18
CA VAL A 726 11.65 -41.87 -5.08
C VAL A 726 11.45 -40.63 -4.21
N GLU A 727 12.19 -39.56 -4.51
CA GLU A 727 12.07 -38.28 -3.83
C GLU A 727 11.93 -37.13 -4.81
N TYR A 728 11.23 -36.09 -4.37
CA TYR A 728 11.10 -34.83 -5.09
C TYR A 728 11.68 -33.69 -4.25
N HIS A 729 12.45 -32.82 -4.89
CA HIS A 729 13.03 -31.62 -4.27
C HIS A 729 12.75 -30.40 -5.14
N PHE A 730 12.56 -29.25 -4.49
CA PHE A 730 12.40 -27.96 -5.16
C PHE A 730 13.76 -27.26 -5.18
N LEU A 731 14.17 -26.77 -6.35
CA LEU A 731 15.39 -25.97 -6.51
C LEU A 731 14.98 -24.57 -6.93
N GLU A 732 15.44 -23.59 -6.18
CA GLU A 732 15.06 -22.20 -6.36
C GLU A 732 16.25 -21.38 -6.84
N VAL A 733 15.96 -20.37 -7.65
CA VAL A 733 17.00 -19.44 -8.14
C VAL A 733 17.59 -18.61 -6.99
N ASP A 734 16.81 -18.36 -5.94
CA ASP A 734 17.25 -17.60 -4.76
C ASP A 734 18.48 -18.23 -4.09
N ASP A 735 18.57 -19.56 -3.97
CA ASP A 735 19.75 -20.24 -3.39
C ASP A 735 21.03 -19.87 -4.17
N VAL A 736 20.90 -19.79 -5.49
CA VAL A 736 21.99 -19.48 -6.40
C VAL A 736 22.30 -17.98 -6.41
N ASN A 737 21.29 -17.13 -6.31
CA ASN A 737 21.49 -15.68 -6.19
C ASN A 737 22.16 -15.31 -4.87
N ILE A 738 21.81 -15.99 -3.78
CA ILE A 738 22.46 -15.85 -2.47
C ILE A 738 23.94 -16.28 -2.57
N ALA A 739 24.23 -17.43 -3.17
CA ALA A 739 25.59 -17.90 -3.37
C ALA A 739 26.42 -16.94 -4.24
N PHE A 740 25.82 -16.43 -5.31
CA PHE A 740 26.46 -15.44 -6.18
C PHE A 740 26.79 -14.15 -5.42
N ALA A 741 25.86 -13.67 -4.58
CA ALA A 741 26.08 -12.50 -3.73
C ALA A 741 27.15 -12.73 -2.65
N ALA A 742 27.35 -13.98 -2.23
CA ALA A 742 28.43 -14.41 -1.35
C ALA A 742 29.77 -14.65 -2.09
N GLY A 743 29.87 -14.33 -3.38
CA GLY A 743 31.12 -14.45 -4.15
C GLY A 743 31.25 -15.72 -4.98
N GLN A 744 30.35 -16.70 -4.85
CA GLN A 744 30.37 -17.93 -5.64
C GLN A 744 29.82 -17.69 -7.06
N GLN A 745 30.59 -17.00 -7.90
CA GLN A 745 30.14 -16.52 -9.22
C GLN A 745 30.47 -17.46 -10.40
N ASP A 746 31.37 -18.42 -10.19
CA ASP A 746 31.87 -19.28 -11.26
C ASP A 746 31.18 -20.65 -11.32
N GLN A 747 30.85 -21.27 -10.19
CA GLN A 747 30.20 -22.57 -10.15
C GLN A 747 29.34 -22.70 -8.90
N TYR A 748 28.37 -23.61 -8.92
CA TYR A 748 27.54 -23.86 -7.75
C TYR A 748 27.09 -25.31 -7.69
N THR A 749 27.04 -25.87 -6.49
CA THR A 749 26.51 -27.21 -6.26
C THR A 749 25.35 -27.16 -5.28
N PHE A 750 24.17 -27.56 -5.75
CA PHE A 750 23.03 -27.86 -4.88
C PHE A 750 23.37 -29.10 -4.05
N ASP A 751 23.66 -28.90 -2.77
CA ASP A 751 23.90 -29.99 -1.83
C ASP A 751 22.57 -30.45 -1.20
N ILE A 752 21.99 -31.50 -1.79
CA ILE A 752 20.65 -31.99 -1.47
C ILE A 752 20.78 -33.23 -0.59
N MET A 753 20.14 -33.15 0.57
CA MET A 753 20.10 -34.25 1.52
C MET A 753 18.78 -35.01 1.41
N THR A 754 18.84 -36.34 1.26
CA THR A 754 17.66 -37.20 1.11
C THR A 754 16.81 -37.23 2.38
N HIS A 755 15.49 -37.29 2.22
CA HIS A 755 14.52 -37.37 3.32
C HIS A 755 14.42 -38.79 3.90
N ARG A 756 14.62 -39.81 3.06
CA ARG A 756 14.62 -41.23 3.43
C ARG A 756 15.63 -41.53 4.54
N SER A 757 16.80 -40.90 4.48
CA SER A 757 17.87 -41.07 5.48
C SER A 757 17.51 -40.50 6.87
N ARG A 758 16.37 -39.82 7.03
CA ARG A 758 15.92 -39.16 8.28
C ARG A 758 14.74 -39.85 8.99
N GLN A 759 14.22 -40.97 8.45
CA GLN A 759 12.94 -41.57 8.88
C GLN A 759 12.89 -42.15 10.31
N SER A 760 14.02 -42.36 10.98
CA SER A 760 14.10 -42.99 12.31
C SER A 760 14.20 -42.00 13.48
N ASN A 761 14.07 -40.70 13.25
CA ASN A 761 14.37 -39.67 14.24
C ASN A 761 13.13 -39.13 15.02
N ALA A 762 13.34 -38.44 16.15
CA ALA A 762 12.33 -37.71 16.92
C ALA A 762 12.42 -36.20 16.66
N LEU A 763 11.31 -35.46 16.81
CA LEU A 763 11.35 -33.98 16.68
C LEU A 763 12.03 -33.35 17.90
N PRO A 764 12.86 -32.30 17.71
CA PRO A 764 13.19 -31.43 18.81
C PRO A 764 11.92 -30.77 19.32
N THR A 765 11.83 -30.58 20.63
CA THR A 765 10.74 -29.85 21.30
C THR A 765 11.14 -28.40 21.48
N LEU A 766 10.17 -27.49 21.45
CA LEU A 766 10.41 -26.05 21.62
C LEU A 766 9.35 -25.42 22.55
N GLY A 767 9.82 -24.69 23.56
CA GLY A 767 9.04 -24.05 24.62
C GLY A 767 9.44 -22.60 24.87
N PHE A 768 8.51 -21.79 25.38
CA PHE A 768 8.78 -20.43 25.85
C PHE A 768 8.62 -20.36 27.36
N THR A 769 9.41 -19.52 28.03
CA THR A 769 9.19 -19.18 29.45
C THR A 769 8.07 -18.16 29.65
N SER A 770 7.50 -17.62 28.57
CA SER A 770 6.33 -16.74 28.56
C SER A 770 5.11 -17.46 27.96
N ALA A 771 3.98 -16.75 27.89
CA ALA A 771 2.88 -17.15 27.01
C ALA A 771 3.26 -17.01 25.53
N ASP A 772 2.56 -17.72 24.64
CA ASP A 772 2.73 -17.63 23.17
C ASP A 772 2.21 -16.30 22.60
N THR A 773 1.37 -15.60 23.35
CA THR A 773 0.89 -14.25 23.03
C THR A 773 1.20 -13.33 24.19
N VAL A 774 1.83 -12.20 23.90
CA VAL A 774 2.22 -11.19 24.89
C VAL A 774 1.79 -9.80 24.45
N THR A 775 1.54 -8.94 25.42
CA THR A 775 1.29 -7.51 25.19
C THR A 775 2.40 -6.72 25.86
N VAL A 776 3.09 -5.88 25.09
CA VAL A 776 4.22 -5.07 25.55
C VAL A 776 3.84 -3.62 25.28
N ALA A 777 3.81 -2.77 26.31
CA ALA A 777 3.54 -1.36 26.11
C ALA A 777 4.59 -0.73 25.17
N GLU A 778 4.18 0.27 24.39
CA GLU A 778 5.11 1.11 23.63
C GLU A 778 6.20 1.68 24.55
N GLY A 779 7.47 1.57 24.16
CA GLY A 779 8.64 1.93 24.99
C GLY A 779 8.93 1.00 26.17
N GLY A 780 8.15 -0.08 26.35
CA GLY A 780 8.39 -1.10 27.36
C GLY A 780 9.51 -2.08 26.96
N MET A 781 9.84 -3.01 27.86
CA MET A 781 10.82 -4.06 27.58
C MET A 781 10.22 -5.43 27.85
N PHE A 782 10.47 -6.37 26.94
CA PHE A 782 10.09 -7.77 27.06
C PHE A 782 11.33 -8.67 26.96
N SER A 783 11.39 -9.70 27.81
CA SER A 783 12.43 -10.71 27.76
C SER A 783 11.87 -12.09 28.09
N MET A 784 12.31 -13.10 27.35
CA MET A 784 11.99 -14.52 27.60
C MET A 784 13.17 -15.42 27.27
N ARG A 785 13.09 -16.69 27.67
CA ARG A 785 13.94 -17.76 27.14
C ARG A 785 13.14 -18.71 26.26
N VAL A 786 13.77 -19.10 25.17
CA VAL A 786 13.37 -20.20 24.29
C VAL A 786 14.09 -21.45 24.78
N LEU A 787 13.33 -22.46 25.15
CA LEU A 787 13.83 -23.74 25.62
C LEU A 787 13.66 -24.75 24.50
N ALA A 788 14.68 -25.55 24.22
CA ALA A 788 14.57 -26.67 23.31
C ALA A 788 15.25 -27.91 23.87
N SER A 789 14.69 -29.07 23.55
CA SER A 789 15.27 -30.37 23.90
C SER A 789 14.97 -31.41 22.85
N ASP A 790 15.92 -32.33 22.63
CA ASP A 790 15.73 -33.44 21.71
C ASP A 790 15.72 -34.76 22.49
N ALA A 791 14.76 -35.63 22.16
CA ALA A 791 14.54 -36.89 22.87
C ALA A 791 15.68 -37.90 22.66
N ASN A 792 16.47 -37.76 21.61
CA ASN A 792 17.57 -38.67 21.27
C ASN A 792 18.97 -38.10 21.64
N GLY A 793 19.03 -36.84 22.10
CA GLY A 793 20.26 -36.17 22.52
C GLY A 793 21.08 -35.51 21.40
N ASP A 794 20.53 -35.38 20.19
CA ASP A 794 21.17 -34.67 19.08
C ASP A 794 21.35 -33.17 19.40
N PRO A 795 22.46 -32.52 18.97
CA PRO A 795 22.66 -31.09 19.18
C PRO A 795 21.60 -30.24 18.47
N ILE A 796 21.03 -29.25 19.17
CA ILE A 796 20.01 -28.35 18.62
C ILE A 796 20.63 -27.00 18.25
N THR A 797 20.34 -26.54 17.04
CA THR A 797 20.57 -25.15 16.61
C THR A 797 19.27 -24.37 16.76
N LEU A 798 19.30 -23.30 17.56
CA LEU A 798 18.18 -22.37 17.70
C LEU A 798 18.30 -21.20 16.73
N ARG A 799 17.17 -20.74 16.18
CA ARG A 799 17.06 -19.55 15.32
C ARG A 799 15.75 -18.82 15.58
N ALA A 800 15.71 -17.54 15.25
CA ALA A 800 14.50 -16.71 15.26
C ALA A 800 14.43 -15.88 13.99
N THR A 801 13.23 -15.61 13.48
CA THR A 801 13.04 -14.59 12.43
C THR A 801 13.41 -13.20 12.99
N PRO A 802 14.10 -12.35 12.20
CA PRO A 802 14.43 -11.00 12.65
C PRO A 802 13.18 -10.15 12.94
N ILE A 803 13.30 -9.25 13.90
CA ILE A 803 12.32 -8.21 14.22
C ILE A 803 13.04 -6.94 14.68
N GLU A 804 12.53 -5.78 14.28
CA GLU A 804 13.08 -4.48 14.65
C GLU A 804 13.08 -4.31 16.18
N ASN A 805 14.15 -3.76 16.76
CA ASN A 805 14.36 -3.64 18.21
C ASN A 805 14.24 -4.97 19.00
N GLY A 806 14.44 -6.11 18.33
CA GLY A 806 14.52 -7.42 18.96
C GLY A 806 15.90 -8.07 18.81
N THR A 807 16.33 -8.80 19.84
CA THR A 807 17.59 -9.56 19.83
C THR A 807 17.34 -10.99 20.29
N PHE A 808 17.96 -11.96 19.62
CA PHE A 808 17.91 -13.37 20.00
C PHE A 808 19.32 -13.94 20.11
N ASN A 809 19.68 -14.43 21.29
CA ASN A 809 20.90 -15.20 21.50
C ASN A 809 20.57 -16.71 21.40
N PRO A 810 21.04 -17.41 20.36
CA PRO A 810 20.76 -18.83 20.19
C PRO A 810 21.51 -19.74 21.18
N GLU A 811 22.59 -19.27 21.82
CA GLU A 811 23.40 -20.09 22.74
C GLU A 811 22.71 -20.32 24.08
N ASP A 812 22.05 -19.29 24.62
CA ASP A 812 21.32 -19.37 25.88
C ASP A 812 19.79 -19.30 25.72
N GLY A 813 19.33 -19.16 24.47
CA GLY A 813 17.93 -19.06 24.08
C GLY A 813 17.27 -17.74 24.45
N ARG A 814 18.01 -16.70 24.83
CA ARG A 814 17.44 -15.44 25.31
C ARG A 814 16.90 -14.58 24.17
N PHE A 815 15.62 -14.22 24.25
CA PHE A 815 14.99 -13.23 23.37
C PHE A 815 14.65 -11.98 24.16
N GLU A 816 14.97 -10.81 23.60
CA GLU A 816 14.62 -9.49 24.14
C GLU A 816 13.99 -8.63 23.05
N PHE A 817 13.04 -7.79 23.44
CA PHE A 817 12.32 -6.89 22.55
C PHE A 817 11.97 -5.58 23.26
N ASN A 818 12.30 -4.46 22.63
CA ASN A 818 12.07 -3.10 23.15
C ASN A 818 11.33 -2.25 22.10
N PRO A 819 9.99 -2.35 22.00
CA PRO A 819 9.22 -1.66 20.97
C PRO A 819 9.29 -0.14 21.12
N ASP A 820 9.24 0.53 19.98
CA ASP A 820 9.08 1.97 19.83
C ASP A 820 7.85 2.28 18.98
N SER A 821 7.63 3.56 18.65
CA SER A 821 6.42 4.00 17.97
C SER A 821 6.21 3.35 16.59
N LEU A 822 7.24 2.77 15.95
CA LEU A 822 7.09 2.02 14.70
C LEU A 822 6.67 0.55 14.88
N GLN A 823 6.65 0.03 16.11
CA GLN A 823 6.14 -1.31 16.41
C GLN A 823 4.73 -1.31 17.00
N VAL A 824 3.99 -0.19 16.96
CA VAL A 824 2.58 -0.17 17.38
C VAL A 824 1.74 -1.08 16.47
N THR A 825 0.96 -1.96 17.10
CA THR A 825 0.13 -2.98 16.42
C THR A 825 -1.36 -2.68 16.46
N SER A 826 -1.80 -1.83 17.40
CA SER A 826 -3.22 -1.51 17.59
C SER A 826 -3.45 -0.05 17.94
N ALA A 827 -3.61 0.77 16.92
CA ALA A 827 -4.16 2.11 17.03
C ALA A 827 -5.57 2.09 16.42
N ASN A 828 -6.58 2.56 17.14
CA ASN A 828 -7.96 2.73 16.63
C ASN A 828 -8.73 1.44 16.24
N GLY A 829 -8.37 0.28 16.79
CA GLY A 829 -9.17 -0.96 16.68
C GLY A 829 -8.76 -1.93 15.57
N TYR A 830 -7.73 -1.61 14.77
CA TYR A 830 -7.10 -2.55 13.85
C TYR A 830 -5.87 -3.18 14.50
N SER A 831 -5.80 -4.51 14.60
CA SER A 831 -4.70 -5.23 15.26
C SER A 831 -3.90 -6.08 14.27
N GLU A 832 -2.67 -5.66 13.96
CA GLU A 832 -1.68 -6.48 13.23
C GLU A 832 -0.50 -6.83 14.14
N PRO A 833 -0.58 -7.94 14.88
CA PRO A 833 0.48 -8.31 15.81
C PRO A 833 1.81 -8.58 15.09
N HIS A 834 2.91 -8.43 15.81
CA HIS A 834 4.19 -8.94 15.36
C HIS A 834 4.28 -10.45 15.58
N HIS A 835 4.76 -11.17 14.57
CA HIS A 835 5.04 -12.60 14.66
C HIS A 835 6.54 -12.84 14.63
N VAL A 836 7.06 -13.51 15.65
CA VAL A 836 8.46 -13.98 15.69
C VAL A 836 8.45 -15.49 15.68
N LEU A 837 8.99 -16.10 14.62
CA LEU A 837 9.03 -17.54 14.46
C LEU A 837 10.38 -18.07 14.96
N PHE A 838 10.35 -18.92 15.99
CA PHE A 838 11.52 -19.60 16.52
C PHE A 838 11.63 -21.00 15.95
N THR A 839 12.85 -21.45 15.66
CA THR A 839 13.15 -22.77 15.09
C THR A 839 14.18 -23.48 15.94
N ALA A 840 13.90 -24.74 16.28
CA ALA A 840 14.88 -25.71 16.78
C ALA A 840 15.16 -26.72 15.67
N ASP A 841 16.43 -26.86 15.29
CA ASP A 841 16.91 -27.76 14.24
C ASP A 841 17.98 -28.70 14.82
N ASP A 842 17.74 -30.02 14.80
CA ASP A 842 18.70 -31.05 15.24
C ASP A 842 19.53 -31.63 14.07
N GLY A 843 19.40 -31.04 12.88
CA GLY A 843 19.97 -31.50 11.61
C GLY A 843 19.06 -32.46 10.84
N LYS A 844 18.18 -33.21 11.51
CA LYS A 844 17.28 -34.20 10.91
C LYS A 844 15.87 -33.62 10.77
N PHE A 845 15.35 -33.01 11.82
CA PHE A 845 14.04 -32.40 11.92
C PHE A 845 14.09 -30.99 12.50
N ARG A 846 13.04 -30.24 12.17
CA ARG A 846 12.82 -28.90 12.67
C ARG A 846 11.47 -28.81 13.36
N THR A 847 11.45 -28.08 14.46
CA THR A 847 10.23 -27.64 15.12
C THR A 847 10.21 -26.12 15.15
N THR A 848 9.11 -25.54 14.68
CA THR A 848 8.89 -24.10 14.73
C THR A 848 7.81 -23.75 15.74
N ARG A 849 7.95 -22.62 16.42
CA ARG A 849 6.93 -22.05 17.31
C ARG A 849 6.88 -20.54 17.16
N THR A 850 5.69 -19.96 17.11
CA THR A 850 5.49 -18.52 16.92
C THR A 850 5.20 -17.82 18.23
N LEU A 851 5.91 -16.74 18.52
CA LEU A 851 5.52 -15.74 19.51
C LEU A 851 4.71 -14.63 18.80
N VAL A 852 3.55 -14.30 19.36
CA VAL A 852 2.67 -13.22 18.90
C VAL A 852 2.80 -12.05 19.88
N ILE A 853 3.20 -10.88 19.40
CA ILE A 853 3.42 -9.68 20.22
C ILE A 853 2.43 -8.59 19.80
N HIS A 854 1.65 -8.10 20.76
CA HIS A 854 0.85 -6.89 20.61
C HIS A 854 1.55 -5.73 21.31
N VAL A 855 1.65 -4.60 20.61
CA VAL A 855 2.10 -3.32 21.15
C VAL A 855 0.94 -2.32 21.00
N PRO A 856 0.25 -1.95 22.08
CA PRO A 856 -0.79 -0.94 22.02
C PRO A 856 -0.16 0.46 21.97
N ASP A 857 -0.79 1.33 21.20
CA ASP A 857 -0.50 2.77 21.18
C ASP A 857 -0.68 3.38 22.58
N THR A 858 0.27 4.20 23.01
CA THR A 858 0.16 4.96 24.27
C THR A 858 -0.07 6.43 23.93
N LEU A 859 -1.32 6.90 24.07
CA LEU A 859 -1.71 8.26 23.71
C LEU A 859 -0.78 9.32 24.34
N GLY A 860 -0.18 10.17 23.49
CA GLY A 860 0.69 11.27 23.92
C GLY A 860 2.11 10.82 24.30
N PHE A 861 2.48 9.60 23.97
CA PHE A 861 3.82 9.06 24.17
C PHE A 861 4.41 8.66 22.83
N ALA A 862 5.67 9.01 22.61
CA ALA A 862 6.41 8.57 21.44
C ALA A 862 7.87 8.32 21.82
N ILE A 863 8.43 7.26 21.24
CA ILE A 863 9.86 6.96 21.29
C ILE A 863 10.27 6.42 19.93
N LEU A 864 11.46 6.80 19.47
CA LEU A 864 12.01 6.29 18.22
C LEU A 864 13.47 5.91 18.44
N HIS A 865 13.78 4.61 18.34
CA HIS A 865 15.16 4.15 18.41
C HIS A 865 15.95 4.53 17.13
N ALA A 866 17.27 4.51 17.20
CA ALA A 866 18.08 4.76 16.02
C ALA A 866 17.84 3.68 14.94
N VAL A 867 17.89 4.09 13.67
CA VAL A 867 17.72 3.21 12.50
C VAL A 867 18.83 2.17 12.41
N LEU A 868 20.04 2.66 12.69
CA LEU A 868 21.33 2.02 12.63
C LEU A 868 22.07 2.57 13.85
N PRO A 869 22.85 1.77 14.62
CA PRO A 869 23.88 2.38 15.45
C PRO A 869 24.74 3.27 14.53
N ASP A 870 25.06 4.50 14.96
CA ASP A 870 25.94 5.43 14.22
C ASP A 870 27.36 4.88 14.04
N GLU A 871 27.60 3.65 14.51
CA GLU A 871 28.80 2.88 14.25
C GLU A 871 29.04 2.76 12.74
N PRO A 872 30.25 3.07 12.26
CA PRO A 872 30.65 2.70 10.92
C PRO A 872 30.37 1.21 10.70
N LEU A 873 30.08 0.83 9.46
CA LEU A 873 29.93 -0.59 9.07
C LEU A 873 30.96 -1.41 9.84
N PRO A 874 30.57 -2.50 10.54
CA PRO A 874 31.50 -3.25 11.38
C PRO A 874 32.77 -3.47 10.57
N CYS A 875 33.87 -2.92 11.08
CA CYS A 875 35.13 -2.98 10.39
C CYS A 875 35.47 -4.45 10.33
N LEU A 876 35.33 -5.08 9.16
CA LEU A 876 35.50 -6.52 9.07
C LEU A 876 36.87 -6.91 9.62
N ALA A 877 37.88 -6.09 9.35
CA ALA A 877 39.25 -6.26 9.82
C ALA A 877 39.43 -6.10 11.35
N ASP A 878 38.50 -5.45 12.07
CA ASP A 878 38.38 -5.46 13.53
C ASP A 878 37.65 -6.74 13.95
N ILE A 879 38.41 -7.84 13.94
CA ILE A 879 37.85 -9.20 14.08
C ILE A 879 37.64 -9.57 15.56
N ASN A 880 38.29 -8.87 16.48
CA ASN A 880 38.07 -9.05 17.92
C ASN A 880 36.92 -8.15 18.44
N ALA A 881 36.42 -7.24 17.59
CA ALA A 881 35.32 -6.32 17.82
C ALA A 881 35.54 -5.40 19.03
N ASP A 882 36.80 -5.00 19.28
CA ASP A 882 37.15 -4.10 20.38
C ASP A 882 37.12 -2.61 19.97
N GLY A 883 36.86 -2.33 18.70
CA GLY A 883 36.75 -0.98 18.14
C GLY A 883 38.10 -0.35 17.77
N ILE A 884 39.22 -1.08 17.88
CA ILE A 884 40.57 -0.58 17.60
C ILE A 884 41.24 -1.50 16.58
N LEU A 885 41.39 -1.02 15.33
CA LEU A 885 42.14 -1.76 14.33
C LEU A 885 43.65 -1.75 14.61
N ASP A 886 44.18 -2.82 15.21
CA ASP A 886 45.59 -2.94 15.58
C ASP A 886 46.16 -4.35 15.37
N PHE A 887 47.32 -4.64 15.95
CA PHE A 887 47.97 -5.94 15.76
C PHE A 887 47.18 -7.10 16.37
N PHE A 888 46.35 -6.86 17.39
CA PHE A 888 45.55 -7.88 18.05
C PHE A 888 44.45 -8.42 17.16
N ASP A 889 43.95 -7.64 16.19
CA ASP A 889 43.05 -8.15 15.16
C ASP A 889 43.74 -9.14 14.24
N VAL A 890 44.97 -8.82 13.81
CA VAL A 890 45.75 -9.72 12.94
C VAL A 890 46.02 -11.01 13.71
N GLN A 891 46.32 -10.90 15.00
CA GLN A 891 46.50 -12.06 15.87
C GLN A 891 45.21 -12.88 16.02
N ALA A 892 44.05 -12.25 16.19
CA ALA A 892 42.76 -12.91 16.31
C ALA A 892 42.34 -13.57 14.98
N PHE A 893 42.59 -12.92 13.84
CA PHE A 893 42.41 -13.51 12.50
C PHE A 893 43.32 -14.72 12.30
N LEU A 894 44.63 -14.61 12.59
CA LEU A 894 45.55 -15.74 12.48
C LEU A 894 45.17 -16.90 13.41
N HIS A 895 44.66 -16.60 14.61
CA HIS A 895 44.14 -17.62 15.53
C HIS A 895 42.91 -18.31 14.95
N ALA A 896 41.91 -17.56 14.50
CA ALA A 896 40.72 -18.08 13.84
C ALA A 896 41.07 -18.90 12.59
N TYR A 897 42.00 -18.43 11.77
CA TYR A 897 42.49 -19.12 10.58
C TYR A 897 43.16 -20.45 10.92
N SER A 898 44.04 -20.46 11.93
CA SER A 898 44.75 -21.66 12.39
C SER A 898 43.85 -22.70 13.07
N THR A 899 42.74 -22.26 13.67
CA THR A 899 41.76 -23.11 14.35
C THR A 899 40.61 -23.52 13.43
N GLN A 900 40.66 -23.13 12.16
CA GLN A 900 39.60 -23.35 11.17
C GLN A 900 38.24 -22.79 11.62
N ASN A 901 38.25 -21.66 12.33
CA ASN A 901 37.05 -20.97 12.76
C ASN A 901 36.43 -20.26 11.54
N PRO A 902 35.13 -20.46 11.25
CA PRO A 902 34.44 -19.81 10.13
C PRO A 902 34.52 -18.28 10.10
N VAL A 903 34.85 -17.61 11.22
CA VAL A 903 35.07 -16.15 11.23
C VAL A 903 36.30 -15.69 10.43
N ALA A 904 37.23 -16.61 10.13
CA ALA A 904 38.39 -16.32 9.29
C ALA A 904 38.17 -16.59 7.79
N ASP A 905 36.98 -17.07 7.39
CA ASP A 905 36.54 -17.12 5.99
C ASP A 905 36.09 -15.72 5.57
N PHE A 906 37.07 -14.91 5.17
CA PHE A 906 36.93 -13.48 4.92
C PHE A 906 36.40 -13.17 3.53
N ASN A 907 36.54 -14.10 2.59
CA ASN A 907 35.97 -14.00 1.26
C ASN A 907 34.58 -14.68 1.16
N GLY A 908 34.19 -15.47 2.18
CA GLY A 908 32.87 -16.10 2.32
C GLY A 908 32.68 -17.37 1.48
N ASP A 909 33.77 -17.99 1.01
CA ASP A 909 33.73 -19.13 0.10
C ASP A 909 33.64 -20.51 0.81
N GLY A 910 33.69 -20.51 2.14
CA GLY A 910 33.62 -21.70 2.99
C GLY A 910 34.92 -22.48 3.09
N ILE A 911 36.02 -21.97 2.52
CA ILE A 911 37.33 -22.62 2.45
C ILE A 911 38.39 -21.66 2.98
N LEU A 912 38.91 -21.95 4.18
CA LEU A 912 40.00 -21.17 4.76
C LEU A 912 41.31 -21.39 3.99
N ASP A 913 41.66 -20.45 3.12
CA ASP A 913 42.85 -20.50 2.27
C ASP A 913 43.59 -19.16 2.20
N PHE A 914 44.58 -19.04 1.30
CA PHE A 914 45.40 -17.83 1.23
C PHE A 914 44.59 -16.59 0.82
N PHE A 915 43.47 -16.74 0.11
CA PHE A 915 42.64 -15.65 -0.35
C PHE A 915 41.86 -14.99 0.79
N ASP A 916 41.56 -15.70 1.88
CA ASP A 916 41.05 -15.10 3.11
C ASP A 916 42.07 -14.19 3.77
N VAL A 917 43.32 -14.66 3.84
CA VAL A 917 44.43 -13.89 4.39
C VAL A 917 44.65 -12.64 3.54
N GLN A 918 44.61 -12.78 2.21
CA GLN A 918 44.74 -11.65 1.30
C GLN A 918 43.58 -10.65 1.45
N THR A 919 42.34 -11.13 1.62
CA THR A 919 41.14 -10.31 1.79
C THR A 919 41.14 -9.59 3.13
N TYR A 920 41.50 -10.29 4.21
CA TYR A 920 41.73 -9.73 5.54
C TYR A 920 42.80 -8.64 5.51
N LEU A 921 43.97 -8.90 4.93
CA LEU A 921 45.06 -7.92 4.87
C LEU A 921 44.72 -6.70 4.00
N ASN A 922 43.92 -6.88 2.95
CA ASN A 922 43.42 -5.77 2.14
C ASN A 922 42.44 -4.91 2.93
N ALA A 923 41.52 -5.52 3.69
CA ALA A 923 40.59 -4.82 4.57
C ALA A 923 41.35 -4.09 5.71
N TYR A 924 42.33 -4.76 6.33
CA TYR A 924 43.18 -4.21 7.37
C TYR A 924 44.02 -3.02 6.88
N SER A 925 44.62 -3.13 5.69
CA SER A 925 45.44 -2.06 5.11
C SER A 925 44.62 -0.88 4.60
N ALA A 926 43.35 -1.10 4.25
CA ALA A 926 42.42 -0.04 3.88
C ALA A 926 41.98 0.81 5.09
N GLY A 927 42.15 0.29 6.31
CA GLY A 927 41.65 0.89 7.54
C GLY A 927 40.14 0.71 7.71
N CYS A 928 39.64 1.02 8.90
CA CYS A 928 38.20 1.13 9.14
C CYS A 928 37.71 2.51 8.66
N PRO A 929 36.59 2.60 7.92
CA PRO A 929 36.00 3.88 7.52
C PRO A 929 35.46 4.70 8.69
#